data_AF-A0A6P3FQE9-F1
#
_entry.id   AF-A0A6P3FQE9-F1
#
_cell.length_a   1.000
_cell.length_b   1.000
_cell.length_c   1.000
_cell.angle_alpha   90.00
_cell.angle_beta   90.00
_cell.angle_gamma   90.00
#
_symmetry.space_group_name_H-M   'P 1'
#
loop_
_entity.id
_entity.type
_entity.pdbx_description
1 polymer ?
#
loop_
_entity_poly.entity_id
_entity_poly.type
_entity_poly.pdbx_seq_one_letter_code
_entity_poly.pdbx_strand_id
1 'polypeptide(L)'
;MDSCRTTSETVYAEIIVNVGKVTFGEENREKMNNGSLKRTQNSELIQATCALLNSGGGVIKAEIDDQTYSYTCHGLGQDLETSFQKLLPSGSQKHLDYVQRGRDFLIFVKSWSPDVFNLPLRICSLRSNLYQRDVTSAINLSASSALELLREKAHRAQRGRPKLHPQNILKKYVQGDEDIKMCALKFFKKDKLTYKEKLNFTESTHVEFKRFTTKKVMPRIKETLPRYVSAFANTQGGYLIIGVDGKSKEVFGCKREKINPELLKKEIESCIEKLPTFHFCCEKPKVNFTTKILNVYKEDTLYGYVCMVQVEPFCCAVFAEAPDSWIMRDKSVSRLTAEQWVVMMLDIQSAPSSLAPNDSAQLLSSALSSPGSPGHSMKVMEFKGALQKRLFPVTQEEIYFKPESLCKKLFSDHKELKELMKEQIQPCSQGTVIFSRSWAGDIGSRKEQKVLCDALLIAVHSPLVLYTIVTDPSWTGGLGYARDTAFQLKQKLPSVGGYTGKVCVVPRLLHLTGTQHRPAENLMLYPQSYSLASADAMEDLVQALMVVSLCLQSLLSDQLGCEFFNLLVAEQCELLSKNLQETRELFIHCLPGTRRTALAIRIIEKIKDMFHCQPEEILYVCESDSLQDFVRQLTTCHAVTLETFMREEFPKIQHIVMDETENFCSEYGGWYKKAKNITHPKVKEAGSENLHRGILWLFLDPFQVHHADASGLPPPLAQFPRKMVKGVHCALEIAKIMKEEMKRVRENPPSNMSPDALALLQEVACEEAVCVQALPGVYETKSNLTIEQIANYVAERCHGLFQCGYMPKDVAILCRRGEDQGRYKLALVRAMELIKTHGAKEVVFSQAAGVQGDDIVLDSIQQFSGLWRNIVFGLSPESTQSEEFHKLWFASRAVTHLYLLYEKRAPSESHYE
;
A
#
# COMPACT_ATOMS: atom_id res chain seq x y z
N MET A 1 22.92 -45.46 21.69
CA MET A 1 21.92 -45.70 20.63
C MET A 1 20.92 -44.57 20.72
N ASP A 2 21.28 -43.44 20.11
CA ASP A 2 20.48 -42.22 20.09
C ASP A 2 19.59 -42.25 18.85
N SER A 3 18.29 -42.49 19.03
CA SER A 3 17.33 -42.40 17.93
C SER A 3 17.00 -40.94 17.68
N CYS A 4 17.62 -40.40 16.64
CA CYS A 4 17.33 -39.14 15.99
C CYS A 4 15.81 -38.96 15.81
N ARG A 5 15.17 -38.11 16.64
CA ARG A 5 13.85 -37.57 16.35
C ARG A 5 14.01 -36.56 15.22
N THR A 6 13.94 -37.02 13.98
CA THR A 6 13.71 -36.17 12.82
C THR A 6 12.34 -35.51 12.99
N THR A 7 12.33 -34.26 13.44
CA THR A 7 11.19 -33.36 13.29
C THR A 7 10.85 -33.29 11.81
N SER A 8 9.73 -33.88 11.43
CA SER A 8 9.13 -33.72 10.10
C SER A 8 8.98 -32.23 9.83
N GLU A 9 9.88 -31.65 9.04
CA GLU A 9 9.76 -30.26 8.59
C GLU A 9 8.43 -30.08 7.89
N THR A 10 7.64 -29.14 8.42
CA THR A 10 6.27 -28.92 8.02
C THR A 10 6.18 -28.43 6.58
N VAL A 11 5.22 -29.00 5.84
CA VAL A 11 5.13 -28.93 4.38
C VAL A 11 4.49 -27.60 3.92
N TYR A 12 3.61 -26.97 4.72
CA TYR A 12 2.88 -25.73 4.39
C TYR A 12 3.73 -24.45 4.43
N ALA A 13 3.45 -23.52 3.51
CA ALA A 13 3.99 -22.14 3.55
C ALA A 13 3.17 -21.25 4.50
N GLU A 14 2.97 -21.69 5.74
CA GLU A 14 2.13 -21.03 6.75
C GLU A 14 2.86 -20.94 8.10
N ILE A 15 2.44 -19.98 8.94
CA ILE A 15 2.83 -19.99 10.35
C ILE A 15 2.11 -21.16 11.03
N ILE A 16 2.86 -22.08 11.63
CA ILE A 16 2.30 -23.23 12.33
C ILE A 16 2.48 -23.07 13.83
N VAL A 17 1.37 -23.15 14.57
CA VAL A 17 1.36 -23.12 16.04
C VAL A 17 0.99 -24.51 16.54
N ASN A 18 1.94 -25.19 17.19
CA ASN A 18 1.70 -26.49 17.81
C ASN A 18 1.14 -26.30 19.23
N VAL A 19 -0.05 -26.82 19.50
CA VAL A 19 -0.72 -26.72 20.82
C VAL A 19 -0.68 -28.05 21.60
N GLY A 20 0.06 -29.04 21.11
CA GLY A 20 0.18 -30.34 21.78
C GLY A 20 -1.12 -31.13 21.79
N LYS A 21 -1.34 -31.94 22.83
CA LYS A 21 -2.49 -32.85 22.94
C LYS A 21 -3.75 -32.13 23.39
N VAL A 22 -4.83 -32.29 22.62
CA VAL A 22 -6.13 -31.68 22.88
C VAL A 22 -7.25 -32.72 22.81
N THR A 23 -8.16 -32.65 23.78
CA THR A 23 -9.38 -33.48 23.79
C THR A 23 -10.48 -32.75 23.00
N PHE A 24 -10.96 -33.38 21.92
CA PHE A 24 -12.04 -32.85 21.08
C PHE A 24 -13.31 -33.70 21.18
N GLY A 25 -14.45 -33.10 20.80
CA GLY A 25 -15.78 -33.72 20.79
C GLY A 25 -16.58 -33.41 22.05
N GLU A 26 -17.88 -33.11 21.88
CA GLU A 26 -18.68 -32.59 23.01
C GLU A 26 -18.77 -33.58 24.17
N GLU A 27 -19.13 -34.83 23.89
CA GLU A 27 -19.22 -35.85 24.93
C GLU A 27 -17.89 -36.08 25.66
N ASN A 28 -16.78 -36.10 24.92
CA ASN A 28 -15.46 -36.30 25.49
C ASN A 28 -15.03 -35.10 26.34
N ARG A 29 -15.34 -33.88 25.89
CA ARG A 29 -15.05 -32.65 26.64
C ARG A 29 -15.94 -32.50 27.87
N GLU A 30 -17.17 -33.01 27.86
CA GLU A 30 -18.04 -33.08 29.05
C GLU A 30 -17.51 -34.11 30.07
N LYS A 31 -17.02 -35.27 29.61
CA LYS A 31 -16.45 -36.34 30.44
C LYS A 31 -15.06 -36.02 31.03
N MET A 32 -14.46 -34.87 30.71
CA MET A 32 -13.16 -34.46 31.25
C MET A 32 -13.23 -34.19 32.77
N ASN A 33 -12.70 -35.12 33.56
CA ASN A 33 -12.60 -34.99 35.03
C ASN A 33 -11.73 -33.80 35.47
N ASN A 34 -10.75 -33.40 34.66
CA ASN A 34 -9.84 -32.29 34.98
C ASN A 34 -10.33 -30.97 34.36
N GLY A 35 -11.12 -30.22 35.13
CA GLY A 35 -11.64 -28.92 34.71
C GLY A 35 -10.58 -27.83 34.50
N SER A 36 -9.39 -27.92 35.11
CA SER A 36 -8.30 -26.96 34.83
C SER A 36 -7.68 -27.24 33.46
N LEU A 37 -7.41 -28.52 33.14
CA LEU A 37 -6.91 -28.92 31.83
C LEU A 37 -7.88 -28.52 30.69
N LYS A 38 -9.20 -28.74 30.88
CA LYS A 38 -10.22 -28.32 29.91
C LYS A 38 -10.13 -26.82 29.58
N ARG A 39 -9.93 -25.98 30.60
CA ARG A 39 -9.76 -24.52 30.46
C ARG A 39 -8.43 -24.14 29.83
N THR A 40 -7.33 -24.83 30.17
CA THR A 40 -6.01 -24.59 29.59
C THR A 40 -6.02 -24.86 28.09
N GLN A 41 -6.50 -26.04 27.66
CA GLN A 41 -6.64 -26.38 26.24
C GLN A 41 -7.49 -25.37 25.46
N ASN A 42 -8.62 -24.94 26.04
CA ASN A 42 -9.48 -23.92 25.44
C ASN A 42 -8.74 -22.58 25.31
N SER A 43 -8.02 -22.16 26.36
CA SER A 43 -7.26 -20.92 26.34
C SER A 43 -6.13 -20.96 25.30
N GLU A 44 -5.35 -22.04 25.24
CA GLU A 44 -4.24 -22.17 24.28
C GLU A 44 -4.73 -22.10 22.83
N LEU A 45 -5.83 -22.76 22.49
CA LEU A 45 -6.44 -22.67 21.17
C LEU A 45 -6.88 -21.25 20.84
N ILE A 46 -7.53 -20.55 21.77
CA ILE A 46 -8.02 -19.17 21.55
C ILE A 46 -6.87 -18.17 21.42
N GLN A 47 -5.82 -18.33 22.23
CA GLN A 47 -4.62 -17.52 22.16
C GLN A 47 -3.91 -17.71 20.82
N ALA A 48 -3.74 -18.97 20.38
CA ALA A 48 -3.15 -19.30 19.08
C ALA A 48 -3.99 -18.74 17.92
N THR A 49 -5.31 -18.88 17.97
CA THR A 49 -6.22 -18.31 16.96
C THR A 49 -6.10 -16.79 16.90
N CYS A 50 -6.14 -16.09 18.04
CA CYS A 50 -5.99 -14.64 18.09
C CYS A 50 -4.62 -14.19 17.55
N ALA A 51 -3.55 -14.90 17.91
CA ALA A 51 -2.21 -14.61 17.44
C ALA A 51 -2.10 -14.74 15.91
N LEU A 52 -2.62 -15.83 15.33
CA LEU A 52 -2.60 -16.04 13.88
C LEU A 52 -3.46 -15.02 13.14
N LEU A 53 -4.66 -14.69 13.65
CA LEU A 53 -5.51 -13.62 13.08
C LEU A 53 -4.73 -12.30 12.96
N ASN A 54 -3.96 -11.95 13.99
CA ASN A 54 -3.17 -10.71 14.03
C ASN A 54 -1.80 -10.79 13.33
N SER A 55 -1.45 -11.93 12.73
CA SER A 55 -0.13 -12.19 12.14
C SER A 55 -0.20 -12.73 10.69
N GLY A 56 -1.26 -12.36 9.96
CA GLY A 56 -1.42 -12.76 8.56
C GLY A 56 -2.02 -14.15 8.35
N GLY A 57 -2.55 -14.80 9.39
CA GLY A 57 -3.12 -16.15 9.36
C GLY A 57 -2.09 -17.27 9.49
N GLY A 58 -2.55 -18.52 9.49
CA GLY A 58 -1.70 -19.70 9.61
C GLY A 58 -2.48 -20.97 9.95
N VAL A 59 -1.81 -21.96 10.55
CA VAL A 59 -2.40 -23.24 10.93
C VAL A 59 -2.09 -23.56 12.38
N ILE A 60 -3.11 -23.90 13.17
CA ILE A 60 -2.93 -24.49 14.49
C ILE A 60 -2.91 -26.00 14.32
N LYS A 61 -1.88 -26.64 14.85
CA LYS A 61 -1.73 -28.10 14.86
C LYS A 61 -1.92 -28.62 16.28
N ALA A 62 -2.94 -29.45 16.46
CA ALA A 62 -3.22 -30.17 17.71
C ALA A 62 -3.10 -31.68 17.49
N GLU A 63 -2.54 -32.40 18.45
CA GLU A 63 -2.58 -33.86 18.50
C GLU A 63 -3.89 -34.28 19.21
N ILE A 64 -4.67 -35.16 18.58
CA ILE A 64 -5.93 -35.65 19.11
C ILE A 64 -5.64 -36.66 20.22
N ASP A 65 -6.16 -36.39 21.42
CA ASP A 65 -5.94 -37.24 22.60
C ASP A 65 -6.67 -38.60 22.51
N ASP A 66 -7.92 -38.59 22.02
CA ASP A 66 -8.76 -39.77 21.86
C ASP A 66 -8.62 -40.37 20.45
N GLN A 67 -8.14 -41.61 20.36
CA GLN A 67 -7.94 -42.31 19.09
C GLN A 67 -9.25 -42.67 18.37
N THR A 68 -10.38 -42.69 19.07
CA THR A 68 -11.71 -42.96 18.50
C THR A 68 -12.39 -41.71 17.97
N TYR A 69 -11.78 -40.53 18.15
CA TYR A 69 -12.36 -39.27 17.74
C TYR A 69 -12.46 -39.13 16.21
N SER A 70 -13.65 -38.75 15.75
CA SER A 70 -13.91 -38.30 14.38
C SER A 70 -14.63 -36.96 14.41
N TYR A 71 -14.08 -35.95 13.74
CA TYR A 71 -14.66 -34.61 13.66
C TYR A 71 -16.08 -34.62 13.09
N THR A 72 -16.32 -35.42 12.05
CA THR A 72 -17.63 -35.51 11.40
C THR A 72 -18.71 -36.13 12.30
N CYS A 73 -18.32 -36.92 13.30
CA CYS A 73 -19.24 -37.60 14.21
C CYS A 73 -19.38 -36.86 15.56
N HIS A 74 -18.30 -36.25 16.06
CA HIS A 74 -18.24 -35.78 17.44
C HIS A 74 -18.14 -34.24 17.60
N GLY A 75 -17.84 -33.51 16.52
CA GLY A 75 -17.68 -32.04 16.57
C GLY A 75 -16.44 -31.57 17.35
N LEU A 76 -16.35 -30.28 17.67
CA LEU A 76 -15.23 -29.71 18.45
C LEU A 76 -15.49 -29.80 19.96
N GLY A 77 -16.72 -29.48 20.35
CA GLY A 77 -17.17 -29.29 21.72
C GLY A 77 -17.58 -27.84 21.98
N GLN A 78 -18.71 -27.68 22.66
CA GLN A 78 -19.47 -26.46 22.85
C GLN A 78 -18.67 -25.37 23.57
N ASP A 79 -17.78 -25.73 24.49
CA ASP A 79 -16.95 -24.75 25.19
C ASP A 79 -15.87 -24.13 24.28
N LEU A 80 -15.35 -24.89 23.32
CA LEU A 80 -14.41 -24.38 22.30
C LEU A 80 -15.16 -23.50 21.30
N GLU A 81 -16.29 -23.97 20.79
CA GLU A 81 -17.13 -23.24 19.83
C GLU A 81 -17.61 -21.90 20.40
N THR A 82 -18.08 -21.90 21.65
CA THR A 82 -18.50 -20.67 22.36
C THR A 82 -17.34 -19.69 22.52
N SER A 83 -16.13 -20.19 22.79
CA SER A 83 -14.95 -19.34 22.88
C SER A 83 -14.56 -18.75 21.51
N PHE A 84 -14.61 -19.54 20.43
CA PHE A 84 -14.38 -19.03 19.08
C PHE A 84 -15.43 -18.00 18.67
N GLN A 85 -16.71 -18.19 19.01
CA GLN A 85 -17.77 -17.21 18.75
C GLN A 85 -17.55 -15.90 19.52
N LYS A 86 -17.01 -15.94 20.75
CA LYS A 86 -16.65 -14.74 21.51
C LYS A 86 -15.51 -13.96 20.87
N LEU A 87 -14.52 -14.65 20.30
CA LEU A 87 -13.41 -14.03 19.58
C LEU A 87 -13.85 -13.52 18.19
N LEU A 88 -14.74 -14.26 17.52
CA LEU A 88 -15.19 -14.06 16.15
C LEU A 88 -16.72 -13.93 16.07
N PRO A 89 -17.30 -12.82 16.57
CA PRO A 89 -18.76 -12.64 16.63
C PRO A 89 -19.40 -12.56 15.24
N SER A 90 -18.65 -12.17 14.21
CA SER A 90 -19.11 -12.11 12.80
C SER A 90 -19.26 -13.48 12.12
N GLY A 91 -18.99 -14.57 12.85
CA GLY A 91 -19.05 -15.96 12.39
C GLY A 91 -17.67 -16.60 12.25
N SER A 92 -17.43 -17.69 12.98
CA SER A 92 -16.14 -18.40 12.97
C SER A 92 -15.79 -19.01 11.61
N GLN A 93 -16.77 -19.47 10.84
CA GLN A 93 -16.56 -20.09 9.51
C GLN A 93 -15.90 -19.15 8.48
N LYS A 94 -16.02 -17.83 8.66
CA LYS A 94 -15.34 -16.84 7.79
C LYS A 94 -13.82 -16.88 7.96
N HIS A 95 -13.34 -17.26 9.15
CA HIS A 95 -11.92 -17.22 9.49
C HIS A 95 -11.31 -18.59 9.79
N LEU A 96 -12.12 -19.58 10.18
CA LEU A 96 -11.65 -20.90 10.61
C LEU A 96 -12.15 -21.99 9.67
N ASP A 97 -11.24 -22.88 9.28
CA ASP A 97 -11.56 -24.15 8.64
C ASP A 97 -10.85 -25.29 9.37
N TYR A 98 -11.43 -26.47 9.37
CA TYR A 98 -10.97 -27.60 10.16
C TYR A 98 -10.65 -28.80 9.28
N VAL A 99 -9.51 -29.45 9.50
CA VAL A 99 -9.10 -30.66 8.79
C VAL A 99 -8.52 -31.66 9.78
N GLN A 100 -9.11 -32.86 9.84
CA GLN A 100 -8.55 -33.99 10.58
C GLN A 100 -7.67 -34.84 9.67
N ARG A 101 -6.45 -35.17 10.12
CA ARG A 101 -5.49 -36.04 9.42
C ARG A 101 -4.92 -37.06 10.39
N GLY A 102 -5.48 -38.27 10.40
CA GLY A 102 -5.08 -39.30 11.35
C GLY A 102 -5.22 -38.80 12.79
N ARG A 103 -4.10 -38.65 13.51
CA ARG A 103 -4.03 -38.13 14.88
C ARG A 103 -3.86 -36.60 14.97
N ASP A 104 -3.66 -35.91 13.85
CA ASP A 104 -3.53 -34.46 13.83
C ASP A 104 -4.87 -33.80 13.53
N PHE A 105 -5.22 -32.78 14.30
CA PHE A 105 -6.32 -31.85 14.02
C PHE A 105 -5.74 -30.49 13.65
N LEU A 106 -6.03 -30.04 12.43
CA LEU A 106 -5.53 -28.79 11.86
C LEU A 106 -6.65 -27.75 11.82
N ILE A 107 -6.40 -26.59 12.42
CA ILE A 107 -7.29 -25.43 12.35
C ILE A 107 -6.62 -24.37 11.48
N PHE A 108 -7.14 -24.16 10.28
CA PHE A 108 -6.67 -23.13 9.37
C PHE A 108 -7.30 -21.79 9.76
N VAL A 109 -6.45 -20.80 10.01
CA VAL A 109 -6.85 -19.47 10.45
C VAL A 109 -6.53 -18.47 9.35
N LYS A 110 -7.56 -17.90 8.74
CA LYS A 110 -7.46 -16.78 7.82
C LYS A 110 -6.93 -15.54 8.57
N SER A 111 -6.12 -14.71 7.90
CA SER A 111 -5.75 -13.40 8.44
C SER A 111 -6.97 -12.58 8.85
N TRP A 112 -6.81 -11.75 9.88
CA TRP A 112 -7.76 -10.69 10.17
C TRP A 112 -7.71 -9.67 9.02
N SER A 113 -8.87 -9.33 8.50
CA SER A 113 -9.04 -8.30 7.47
C SER A 113 -10.16 -7.37 7.90
N PRO A 114 -9.95 -6.04 7.91
CA PRO A 114 -11.00 -5.10 8.26
C PRO A 114 -12.17 -5.20 7.28
N ASP A 115 -13.37 -5.49 7.76
CA ASP A 115 -14.58 -5.45 6.95
C ASP A 115 -14.85 -4.00 6.50
N VAL A 116 -15.09 -3.82 5.21
CA VAL A 116 -15.26 -2.51 4.54
C VAL A 116 -16.44 -1.71 5.10
N PHE A 117 -17.36 -2.36 5.80
CA PHE A 117 -18.70 -1.82 6.04
C PHE A 117 -18.98 -1.25 7.43
N ASN A 118 -18.05 -1.23 8.41
CA ASN A 118 -18.19 -0.45 9.66
C ASN A 118 -16.85 -0.35 10.41
N LEU A 119 -16.51 0.84 10.97
CA LEU A 119 -15.36 1.13 11.86
C LEU A 119 -14.28 0.03 11.87
N PRO A 120 -13.41 -0.02 10.84
CA PRO A 120 -12.59 -1.19 10.57
C PRO A 120 -11.63 -1.46 11.73
N LEU A 121 -11.90 -2.51 12.50
CA LEU A 121 -11.00 -3.04 13.50
C LEU A 121 -9.75 -3.57 12.79
N ARG A 122 -8.57 -3.11 13.21
CA ARG A 122 -7.30 -3.50 12.59
C ARG A 122 -6.73 -4.80 13.15
N ILE A 123 -7.06 -5.11 14.40
CA ILE A 123 -6.64 -6.34 15.07
C ILE A 123 -7.81 -7.00 15.79
N CYS A 124 -7.74 -8.32 15.91
CA CYS A 124 -8.64 -9.14 16.70
C CYS A 124 -8.24 -9.13 18.18
N SER A 125 -9.23 -9.12 19.07
CA SER A 125 -9.03 -9.14 20.52
C SER A 125 -10.18 -9.85 21.21
N LEU A 126 -9.89 -10.66 22.21
CA LEU A 126 -10.90 -11.30 23.03
C LEU A 126 -11.53 -10.30 24.01
N ARG A 127 -10.70 -9.43 24.62
CA ARG A 127 -11.13 -8.34 25.51
C ARG A 127 -10.18 -7.16 25.38
N SER A 128 -10.73 -5.94 25.36
CA SER A 128 -9.93 -4.72 25.38
C SER A 128 -9.31 -4.45 26.75
N ASN A 129 -9.96 -4.93 27.82
CA ASN A 129 -9.65 -4.60 29.22
C ASN A 129 -9.67 -3.09 29.50
N LEU A 130 -10.37 -2.35 28.66
CA LEU A 130 -10.63 -0.94 28.80
C LEU A 130 -12.09 -0.78 29.21
N TYR A 131 -12.31 -0.16 30.37
CA TYR A 131 -13.64 -0.05 30.96
C TYR A 131 -14.16 1.38 30.87
N GLN A 132 -15.48 1.50 30.79
CA GLN A 132 -16.21 2.75 31.03
C GLN A 132 -17.40 2.52 31.96
N ARG A 133 -17.81 3.59 32.63
CA ARG A 133 -19.07 3.65 33.36
C ARG A 133 -20.21 3.91 32.38
N ASP A 134 -21.19 3.01 32.39
CA ASP A 134 -22.47 3.18 31.72
C ASP A 134 -23.59 2.99 32.74
N VAL A 135 -24.25 4.10 33.07
CA VAL A 135 -25.22 4.24 34.15
C VAL A 135 -24.68 3.62 35.44
N THR A 136 -25.23 2.50 35.92
CA THR A 136 -24.82 1.83 37.16
C THR A 136 -23.77 0.75 36.97
N SER A 137 -23.34 0.46 35.74
CA SER A 137 -22.48 -0.68 35.42
C SER A 137 -21.11 -0.27 34.87
N ALA A 138 -20.08 -1.05 35.21
CA ALA A 138 -18.74 -0.90 34.63
C ALA A 138 -18.59 -1.90 33.47
N ILE A 139 -18.65 -1.41 32.24
CA ILE A 139 -18.67 -2.25 31.03
C ILE A 139 -17.25 -2.37 30.47
N ASN A 140 -16.82 -3.59 30.16
CA ASN A 140 -15.60 -3.81 29.36
C ASN A 140 -15.95 -3.49 27.92
N LEU A 141 -15.30 -2.49 27.34
CA LEU A 141 -15.61 -2.06 25.98
C LEU A 141 -15.26 -3.18 25.00
N SER A 142 -16.17 -3.42 24.05
CA SER A 142 -15.83 -4.19 22.85
C SER A 142 -14.66 -3.53 22.12
N ALA A 143 -13.97 -4.27 21.26
CA ALA A 143 -12.88 -3.71 20.47
C ALA A 143 -13.31 -2.46 19.66
N SER A 144 -14.56 -2.45 19.14
CA SER A 144 -15.11 -1.31 18.39
C SER A 144 -15.35 -0.09 19.27
N SER A 145 -16.03 -0.25 20.41
CA SER A 145 -16.27 0.87 21.34
C SER A 145 -14.96 1.37 21.97
N ALA A 146 -13.99 0.49 22.19
CA ALA A 146 -12.66 0.88 22.65
C ALA A 146 -11.93 1.72 21.59
N LEU A 147 -12.01 1.35 20.31
CA LEU A 147 -11.44 2.13 19.20
C LEU A 147 -12.05 3.54 19.12
N GLU A 148 -13.37 3.64 19.25
CA GLU A 148 -14.08 4.93 19.25
C GLU A 148 -13.60 5.83 20.39
N LEU A 149 -13.50 5.29 21.61
CA LEU A 149 -12.99 6.04 22.75
C LEU A 149 -11.54 6.48 22.54
N LEU A 150 -10.67 5.60 22.03
CA LEU A 150 -9.29 5.94 21.74
C LEU A 150 -9.18 7.08 20.71
N ARG A 151 -9.98 7.02 19.64
CA ARG A 151 -10.07 8.11 18.66
C ARG A 151 -10.56 9.39 19.33
N GLU A 152 -11.62 9.33 20.13
CA GLU A 152 -12.16 10.50 20.85
C GLU A 152 -11.08 11.16 21.73
N LYS A 153 -10.34 10.37 22.51
CA LYS A 153 -9.25 10.85 23.38
C LYS A 153 -8.10 11.44 22.56
N ALA A 154 -7.72 10.82 21.43
CA ALA A 154 -6.69 11.33 20.54
C ALA A 154 -7.06 12.70 19.94
N HIS A 155 -8.29 12.87 19.45
CA HIS A 155 -8.77 14.14 18.89
C HIS A 155 -8.78 15.25 19.95
N ARG A 156 -9.15 14.92 21.20
CA ARG A 156 -9.12 15.88 22.32
C ARG A 156 -7.70 16.32 22.68
N ALA A 157 -6.72 15.43 22.60
CA ALA A 157 -5.32 15.76 22.89
C ALA A 157 -4.71 16.69 21.83
N GLN A 158 -5.05 16.51 20.54
CA GLN A 158 -4.51 17.30 19.44
C GLN A 158 -4.99 18.76 19.42
N ARG A 159 -6.22 19.04 19.89
CA ARG A 159 -6.80 20.40 19.86
C ARG A 159 -6.27 21.32 20.97
N GLY A 160 -5.44 20.84 21.89
CA GLY A 160 -5.25 21.49 23.19
C GLY A 160 -6.58 21.60 23.94
N ARG A 161 -6.61 22.04 25.21
CA ARG A 161 -7.89 22.20 25.94
C ARG A 161 -8.89 23.04 25.11
N PRO A 162 -9.99 22.48 24.60
CA PRO A 162 -11.04 23.31 24.03
C PRO A 162 -11.82 23.90 25.20
N LYS A 163 -12.12 25.20 25.15
CA LYS A 163 -13.24 25.77 25.90
C LYS A 163 -14.47 24.91 25.60
N LEU A 164 -15.15 24.45 26.65
CA LEU A 164 -16.37 23.65 26.59
C LEU A 164 -17.33 24.13 25.49
N HIS A 165 -17.36 23.42 24.36
CA HIS A 165 -18.57 23.33 23.54
C HIS A 165 -18.79 21.88 23.13
N PRO A 166 -19.74 21.17 23.78
CA PRO A 166 -20.11 19.82 23.39
C PRO A 166 -21.02 19.92 22.17
N GLN A 167 -20.51 19.59 20.98
CA GLN A 167 -21.39 19.30 19.85
C GLN A 167 -21.58 17.79 19.67
N ASN A 168 -22.83 17.40 19.89
CA ASN A 168 -23.59 16.40 19.14
C ASN A 168 -23.17 14.93 19.20
N ILE A 169 -22.95 14.39 20.40
CA ILE A 169 -23.29 12.98 20.69
C ILE A 169 -24.09 12.93 21.99
N LEU A 170 -25.42 12.84 21.82
CA LEU A 170 -26.47 12.46 22.77
C LEU A 170 -26.05 12.27 24.25
N LYS A 171 -25.92 13.37 25.01
CA LYS A 171 -25.99 13.29 26.49
C LYS A 171 -27.11 14.19 26.99
N LYS A 172 -28.29 13.59 27.18
CA LYS A 172 -29.25 14.08 28.18
C LYS A 172 -28.52 14.03 29.53
N TYR A 173 -27.93 15.14 29.96
CA TYR A 173 -27.51 15.27 31.35
C TYR A 173 -28.77 15.19 32.21
N VAL A 174 -28.96 14.06 32.89
CA VAL A 174 -30.03 13.92 33.85
C VAL A 174 -29.55 14.64 35.11
N GLN A 175 -30.20 15.76 35.47
CA GLN A 175 -29.91 16.55 36.67
C GLN A 175 -29.62 15.67 37.91
N GLY A 176 -30.32 14.55 38.04
CA GLY A 176 -30.16 13.59 39.14
C GLY A 176 -28.80 12.90 39.25
N ASP A 177 -28.00 12.76 38.19
CA ASP A 177 -26.69 12.08 38.28
C ASP A 177 -25.61 12.99 38.90
N GLU A 178 -25.67 14.30 38.62
CA GLU A 178 -24.83 15.30 39.28
C GLU A 178 -25.23 15.49 40.75
N ASP A 179 -26.52 15.42 41.07
CA ASP A 179 -26.99 15.43 42.45
C ASP A 179 -26.43 14.23 43.25
N ILE A 180 -26.41 13.03 42.64
CA ILE A 180 -25.81 11.83 43.25
C ILE A 180 -24.30 12.02 43.47
N LYS A 181 -23.58 12.59 42.50
CA LYS A 181 -22.15 12.91 42.64
C LYS A 181 -21.89 13.89 43.79
N MET A 182 -22.74 14.90 43.94
CA MET A 182 -22.67 15.84 45.06
C MET A 182 -22.96 15.18 46.40
N CYS A 183 -23.91 14.23 46.45
CA CYS A 183 -24.15 13.40 47.63
C CYS A 183 -22.93 12.54 47.99
N ALA A 184 -22.27 11.93 47.00
CA ALA A 184 -21.04 11.17 47.20
C ALA A 184 -19.87 12.03 47.69
N LEU A 185 -19.73 13.26 47.17
CA LEU A 185 -18.74 14.23 47.66
C LEU A 185 -19.01 14.63 49.12
N LYS A 186 -20.27 14.89 49.49
CA LYS A 186 -20.66 15.16 50.88
C LYS A 186 -20.35 13.96 51.77
N PHE A 187 -20.62 12.75 51.29
CA PHE A 187 -20.31 11.51 52.00
C PHE A 187 -18.80 11.33 52.18
N PHE A 188 -17.98 11.64 51.17
CA PHE A 188 -16.51 11.60 51.23
C PHE A 188 -15.92 12.55 52.29
N LYS A 189 -16.62 13.66 52.60
CA LYS A 189 -16.22 14.61 53.63
C LYS A 189 -16.59 14.19 55.06
N LYS A 190 -17.42 13.16 55.27
CA LYS A 190 -17.74 12.66 56.62
C LYS A 190 -16.51 12.07 57.31
N ASP A 191 -16.48 12.11 58.65
CA ASP A 191 -15.41 11.52 59.47
C ASP A 191 -15.84 10.26 60.23
N LYS A 192 -17.15 10.08 60.44
CA LYS A 192 -17.74 8.92 61.12
C LYS A 192 -18.98 8.44 60.38
N LEU A 193 -19.19 7.13 60.39
CA LEU A 193 -20.35 6.45 59.81
C LEU A 193 -21.00 5.54 60.85
N THR A 194 -22.31 5.37 60.77
CA THR A 194 -23.03 4.44 61.67
C THR A 194 -23.30 3.11 60.97
N TYR A 195 -23.12 2.00 61.68
CA TYR A 195 -23.43 0.68 61.17
C TYR A 195 -24.92 0.58 60.82
N LYS A 196 -25.23 0.06 59.62
CA LYS A 196 -26.55 0.04 58.99
C LYS A 196 -27.17 1.43 58.73
N GLU A 197 -26.37 2.51 58.74
CA GLU A 197 -26.82 3.78 58.20
C GLU A 197 -27.20 3.61 56.73
N LYS A 198 -28.40 4.04 56.35
CA LYS A 198 -28.92 3.96 54.98
C LYS A 198 -28.56 5.22 54.21
N LEU A 199 -27.87 5.06 53.09
CA LEU A 199 -27.50 6.19 52.22
C LEU A 199 -28.71 6.72 51.45
N ASN A 200 -28.74 8.04 51.24
CA ASN A 200 -29.80 8.75 50.52
C ASN A 200 -29.55 8.86 49.00
N PHE A 201 -28.55 8.16 48.47
CA PHE A 201 -28.21 8.12 47.05
C PHE A 201 -27.91 6.69 46.58
N THR A 202 -27.90 6.48 45.27
CA THR A 202 -27.72 5.18 44.61
C THR A 202 -26.41 5.11 43.84
N GLU A 203 -26.10 3.92 43.33
CA GLU A 203 -25.12 3.77 42.25
C GLU A 203 -25.57 4.59 41.02
N SER A 204 -24.60 5.14 40.30
CA SER A 204 -24.79 6.01 39.15
C SER A 204 -23.52 6.05 38.30
N THR A 205 -23.43 6.88 37.26
CA THR A 205 -22.19 6.93 36.45
C THR A 205 -20.98 7.35 37.29
N HIS A 206 -21.18 8.08 38.37
CA HIS A 206 -20.16 8.59 39.28
C HIS A 206 -20.00 7.81 40.59
N VAL A 207 -20.85 6.84 40.89
CA VAL A 207 -20.86 6.14 42.19
C VAL A 207 -21.03 4.63 42.01
N GLU A 208 -20.17 3.85 42.66
CA GLU A 208 -20.28 2.38 42.74
C GLU A 208 -20.17 1.90 44.19
N PHE A 209 -21.09 1.01 44.61
CA PHE A 209 -21.08 0.39 45.93
C PHE A 209 -20.57 -1.06 45.85
N LYS A 210 -19.73 -1.45 46.82
CA LYS A 210 -19.26 -2.83 46.96
C LYS A 210 -19.24 -3.26 48.42
N ARG A 211 -19.59 -4.52 48.69
CA ARG A 211 -19.39 -5.12 50.03
C ARG A 211 -18.01 -5.74 50.14
N PHE A 212 -17.48 -5.72 51.35
CA PHE A 212 -16.40 -6.62 51.74
C PHE A 212 -16.95 -8.05 51.80
N THR A 213 -16.50 -8.93 50.92
CA THR A 213 -16.86 -10.35 51.00
C THR A 213 -16.03 -11.05 52.08
N THR A 214 -16.55 -12.15 52.61
CA THR A 214 -15.91 -12.86 53.72
C THR A 214 -14.67 -13.66 53.31
N LYS A 215 -13.78 -13.83 54.30
CA LYS A 215 -12.48 -14.54 54.36
C LYS A 215 -11.29 -13.99 53.56
N LYS A 216 -11.43 -13.37 52.37
CA LYS A 216 -10.27 -12.87 51.57
C LYS A 216 -10.49 -11.47 50.98
N VAL A 217 -10.34 -10.42 51.79
CA VAL A 217 -10.57 -9.03 51.33
C VAL A 217 -9.49 -8.55 50.36
N MET A 218 -8.21 -8.68 50.72
CA MET A 218 -7.11 -8.14 49.90
C MET A 218 -7.09 -8.71 48.47
N PRO A 219 -7.16 -10.04 48.25
CA PRO A 219 -7.18 -10.60 46.89
C PRO A 219 -8.34 -10.08 46.04
N ARG A 220 -9.52 -9.88 46.64
CA ARG A 220 -10.69 -9.39 45.91
C ARG A 220 -10.57 -7.92 45.54
N ILE A 221 -9.90 -7.12 46.35
CA ILE A 221 -9.59 -5.72 45.99
C ILE A 221 -8.63 -5.70 44.81
N LYS A 222 -7.55 -6.51 44.83
CA LYS A 222 -6.62 -6.62 43.69
C LYS A 222 -7.34 -7.03 42.39
N GLU A 223 -8.31 -7.93 42.49
CA GLU A 223 -9.09 -8.42 41.33
C GLU A 223 -10.11 -7.39 40.80
N THR A 224 -10.79 -6.66 41.70
CA THR A 224 -11.94 -5.83 41.30
C THR A 224 -11.63 -4.34 41.14
N LEU A 225 -10.64 -3.81 41.87
CA LEU A 225 -10.28 -2.39 41.85
C LEU A 225 -9.85 -1.90 40.46
N PRO A 226 -8.97 -2.59 39.70
CA PRO A 226 -8.54 -2.15 38.37
C PRO A 226 -9.69 -1.84 37.41
N ARG A 227 -10.73 -2.69 37.42
CA ARG A 227 -11.93 -2.54 36.59
C ARG A 227 -12.64 -1.21 36.87
N TYR A 228 -12.82 -0.87 38.14
CA TYR A 228 -13.54 0.35 38.51
C TYR A 228 -12.72 1.61 38.31
N VAL A 229 -11.41 1.54 38.58
CA VAL A 229 -10.50 2.67 38.36
C VAL A 229 -10.40 2.99 36.88
N SER A 230 -10.22 1.98 36.02
CA SER A 230 -10.29 2.14 34.56
C SER A 230 -11.62 2.76 34.12
N ALA A 231 -12.76 2.25 34.63
CA ALA A 231 -14.08 2.76 34.28
C ALA A 231 -14.30 4.24 34.62
N PHE A 232 -13.92 4.67 35.82
CA PHE A 232 -14.07 6.06 36.26
C PHE A 232 -13.07 6.99 35.55
N ALA A 233 -11.82 6.57 35.39
CA ALA A 233 -10.78 7.35 34.73
C ALA A 233 -11.11 7.62 33.25
N ASN A 234 -11.64 6.62 32.53
CA ASN A 234 -12.03 6.75 31.12
C ASN A 234 -13.36 7.48 30.90
N THR A 235 -14.06 7.85 31.98
CA THR A 235 -15.29 8.63 31.93
C THR A 235 -15.08 10.01 32.56
N GLN A 236 -15.90 10.41 33.54
CA GLN A 236 -15.90 11.74 34.15
C GLN A 236 -15.48 11.69 35.63
N GLY A 237 -14.72 10.65 36.02
CA GLY A 237 -14.36 10.38 37.40
C GLY A 237 -15.55 9.92 38.26
N GLY A 238 -15.25 9.53 39.49
CA GLY A 238 -16.27 9.05 40.43
C GLY A 238 -15.71 8.48 41.72
N TYR A 239 -16.58 7.80 42.48
CA TYR A 239 -16.33 7.28 43.81
C TYR A 239 -16.66 5.78 43.86
N LEU A 240 -15.65 4.97 44.17
CA LEU A 240 -15.83 3.57 44.56
C LEU A 240 -15.92 3.49 46.09
N ILE A 241 -17.04 2.99 46.61
CA ILE A 241 -17.31 2.91 48.04
C ILE A 241 -17.43 1.43 48.46
N ILE A 242 -16.38 0.95 49.13
CA ILE A 242 -16.25 -0.43 49.59
C ILE A 242 -16.62 -0.51 51.07
N GLY A 243 -17.63 -1.32 51.39
CA GLY A 243 -18.27 -1.44 52.69
C GLY A 243 -19.75 -1.06 52.71
N VAL A 244 -20.37 -0.82 51.55
CA VAL A 244 -21.80 -0.49 51.41
C VAL A 244 -22.49 -1.57 50.57
N ASP A 245 -23.69 -1.99 50.96
CA ASP A 245 -24.49 -2.91 50.16
C ASP A 245 -25.19 -2.19 49.01
N GLY A 246 -24.99 -2.66 47.77
CA GLY A 246 -25.60 -2.05 46.59
C GLY A 246 -27.13 -2.14 46.56
N LYS A 247 -27.71 -3.18 47.18
CA LYS A 247 -29.17 -3.40 47.20
C LYS A 247 -29.86 -2.64 48.34
N SER A 248 -29.40 -2.82 49.58
CA SER A 248 -30.02 -2.17 50.75
C SER A 248 -29.57 -0.71 50.95
N LYS A 249 -28.44 -0.32 50.35
CA LYS A 249 -27.76 0.99 50.51
C LYS A 249 -27.30 1.23 51.94
N GLU A 250 -27.10 0.18 52.72
CA GLU A 250 -26.68 0.25 54.12
C GLU A 250 -25.15 0.13 54.27
N VAL A 251 -24.61 0.89 55.21
CA VAL A 251 -23.20 0.84 55.61
C VAL A 251 -22.93 -0.41 56.46
N PHE A 252 -22.14 -1.35 55.96
CA PHE A 252 -21.68 -2.52 56.70
C PHE A 252 -20.22 -2.43 57.13
N GLY A 253 -19.36 -1.82 56.32
CA GLY A 253 -17.90 -1.80 56.51
C GLY A 253 -17.25 -3.19 56.56
N CYS A 254 -15.97 -3.22 56.92
CA CYS A 254 -15.21 -4.42 57.26
C CYS A 254 -14.90 -4.41 58.75
N LYS A 255 -15.10 -5.54 59.46
CA LYS A 255 -14.70 -5.69 60.88
C LYS A 255 -13.23 -5.27 61.08
N ARG A 256 -12.96 -4.51 62.14
CA ARG A 256 -11.62 -3.98 62.44
C ARG A 256 -10.50 -5.03 62.51
N GLU A 257 -10.83 -6.25 62.95
CA GLU A 257 -9.88 -7.37 63.10
C GLU A 257 -9.40 -7.96 61.77
N LYS A 258 -10.11 -7.70 60.67
CA LYS A 258 -9.85 -8.36 59.38
C LYS A 258 -8.93 -7.56 58.46
N ILE A 259 -8.75 -6.27 58.70
CA ILE A 259 -8.02 -5.36 57.81
C ILE A 259 -7.26 -4.33 58.63
N ASN A 260 -5.99 -4.14 58.30
CA ASN A 260 -5.23 -2.95 58.69
C ASN A 260 -5.49 -1.82 57.67
N PRO A 261 -6.00 -0.65 58.09
CA PRO A 261 -6.28 0.50 57.21
C PRO A 261 -5.08 0.98 56.38
N GLU A 262 -3.89 1.05 56.98
CA GLU A 262 -2.68 1.53 56.30
C GLU A 262 -2.22 0.55 55.23
N LEU A 263 -2.32 -0.75 55.51
CA LEU A 263 -2.00 -1.80 54.54
C LEU A 263 -3.01 -1.79 53.38
N LEU A 264 -4.29 -1.56 53.66
CA LEU A 264 -5.32 -1.42 52.62
C LEU A 264 -5.03 -0.23 51.71
N LYS A 265 -4.68 0.94 52.29
CA LYS A 265 -4.36 2.14 51.52
C LYS A 265 -3.14 1.92 50.61
N LYS A 266 -2.04 1.36 51.14
CA LYS A 266 -0.84 1.02 50.37
C LYS A 266 -1.13 0.02 49.24
N GLU A 267 -1.99 -0.97 49.49
CA GLU A 267 -2.35 -1.95 48.47
C GLU A 267 -3.18 -1.33 47.35
N ILE A 268 -4.13 -0.43 47.68
CA ILE A 268 -4.91 0.33 46.68
C ILE A 268 -3.97 1.20 45.84
N GLU A 269 -3.07 1.94 46.48
CA GLU A 269 -2.06 2.76 45.79
C GLU A 269 -1.22 1.90 44.84
N SER A 270 -0.66 0.78 45.33
CA SER A 270 0.13 -0.14 44.51
C SER A 270 -0.64 -0.73 43.34
N CYS A 271 -1.94 -1.04 43.52
CA CYS A 271 -2.78 -1.56 42.45
C CYS A 271 -3.03 -0.52 41.36
N ILE A 272 -3.30 0.74 41.73
CA ILE A 272 -3.61 1.81 40.78
C ILE A 272 -2.36 2.24 40.01
N GLU A 273 -1.21 2.30 40.66
CA GLU A 273 0.06 2.67 40.00
C GLU A 273 0.52 1.65 38.95
N LYS A 274 0.08 0.39 39.05
CA LYS A 274 0.40 -0.68 38.10
C LYS A 274 -0.53 -0.73 36.88
N LEU A 275 -1.56 0.09 36.84
CA LEU A 275 -2.52 0.08 35.74
C LEU A 275 -1.84 0.55 34.44
N PRO A 276 -2.00 -0.18 33.32
CA PRO A 276 -1.46 0.27 32.05
C PRO A 276 -2.18 1.54 31.59
N THR A 277 -1.42 2.56 31.21
CA THR A 277 -1.95 3.80 30.62
C THR A 277 -1.41 3.99 29.22
N PHE A 278 -2.19 4.64 28.36
CA PHE A 278 -1.74 5.12 27.06
C PHE A 278 -1.96 6.62 26.97
N HIS A 279 -0.94 7.35 26.49
CA HIS A 279 -0.93 8.80 26.47
C HIS A 279 -0.91 9.35 25.04
N PHE A 280 -1.91 10.18 24.72
CA PHE A 280 -1.92 11.03 23.54
C PHE A 280 -1.35 12.43 23.82
N CYS A 281 -1.28 12.82 25.10
CA CYS A 281 -0.77 14.12 25.53
C CYS A 281 0.73 14.06 25.88
N CYS A 282 1.39 15.21 25.79
CA CYS A 282 2.82 15.35 26.13
C CYS A 282 3.08 15.25 27.64
N GLU A 283 2.11 15.63 28.48
CA GLU A 283 2.26 15.72 29.95
C GLU A 283 2.43 14.36 30.64
N LYS A 284 1.95 13.27 30.01
CA LYS A 284 1.99 11.88 30.52
C LYS A 284 1.68 11.75 32.04
N PRO A 285 0.54 12.29 32.53
CA PRO A 285 0.22 12.28 33.95
C PRO A 285 -0.09 10.87 34.47
N LYS A 286 0.16 10.62 35.76
CA LYS A 286 -0.34 9.41 36.43
C LYS A 286 -1.86 9.50 36.64
N VAL A 287 -2.50 8.36 36.93
CA VAL A 287 -3.91 8.33 37.33
C VAL A 287 -4.05 9.04 38.67
N ASN A 288 -4.83 10.12 38.73
CA ASN A 288 -5.10 10.85 39.96
C ASN A 288 -6.22 10.17 40.75
N PHE A 289 -5.96 9.87 42.01
CA PHE A 289 -6.94 9.30 42.92
C PHE A 289 -6.70 9.74 44.37
N THR A 290 -7.74 9.68 45.19
CA THR A 290 -7.66 9.90 46.64
C THR A 290 -8.36 8.76 47.37
N THR A 291 -7.66 8.15 48.33
CA THR A 291 -8.21 7.06 49.16
C THR A 291 -8.50 7.59 50.57
N LYS A 292 -9.74 7.42 51.04
CA LYS A 292 -10.17 7.76 52.41
C LYS A 292 -10.73 6.53 53.11
N ILE A 293 -10.24 6.25 54.33
CA ILE A 293 -10.80 5.21 55.20
C ILE A 293 -11.68 5.88 56.25
N LEU A 294 -12.94 5.47 56.33
CA LEU A 294 -13.93 6.00 57.26
C LEU A 294 -14.25 4.99 58.35
N ASN A 295 -14.31 5.48 59.59
CA ASN A 295 -14.63 4.67 60.77
C ASN A 295 -16.14 4.42 60.86
N VAL A 296 -16.52 3.15 61.01
CA VAL A 296 -17.90 2.70 61.21
C VAL A 296 -18.11 2.35 62.67
N TYR A 297 -19.10 2.96 63.31
CA TYR A 297 -19.45 2.75 64.71
C TYR A 297 -20.73 1.93 64.84
N LYS A 298 -20.76 1.01 65.79
CA LYS A 298 -21.95 0.27 66.22
C LYS A 298 -22.11 0.47 67.72
N GLU A 299 -23.21 1.09 68.15
CA GLU A 299 -23.45 1.39 69.58
C GLU A 299 -22.24 2.13 70.22
N ASP A 300 -21.77 3.19 69.55
CA ASP A 300 -20.59 4.00 69.92
C ASP A 300 -19.23 3.27 70.00
N THR A 301 -19.19 1.98 69.66
CA THR A 301 -17.93 1.22 69.54
C THR A 301 -17.45 1.18 68.09
N LEU A 302 -16.12 1.33 67.88
CA LEU A 302 -15.52 1.18 66.55
C LEU A 302 -15.70 -0.26 66.05
N TYR A 303 -16.64 -0.45 65.12
CA TYR A 303 -16.94 -1.75 64.53
C TYR A 303 -15.96 -2.10 63.41
N GLY A 304 -15.63 -1.12 62.56
CA GLY A 304 -14.92 -1.40 61.32
C GLY A 304 -14.66 -0.20 60.43
N TYR A 305 -14.38 -0.47 59.17
CA TYR A 305 -13.94 0.53 58.20
C TYR A 305 -14.72 0.46 56.88
N VAL A 306 -15.00 1.61 56.29
CA VAL A 306 -15.40 1.78 54.88
C VAL A 306 -14.22 2.38 54.13
N CYS A 307 -13.94 1.87 52.94
CA CYS A 307 -12.91 2.40 52.07
C CYS A 307 -13.55 3.14 50.89
N MET A 308 -13.19 4.41 50.72
CA MET A 308 -13.61 5.22 49.58
C MET A 308 -12.40 5.52 48.69
N VAL A 309 -12.55 5.29 47.39
CA VAL A 309 -11.55 5.66 46.38
C VAL A 309 -12.21 6.64 45.41
N GLN A 310 -11.78 7.89 45.46
CA GLN A 310 -12.14 8.91 44.49
C GLN A 310 -11.15 8.83 43.32
N VAL A 311 -11.66 8.69 42.09
CA VAL A 311 -10.86 8.66 40.87
C VAL A 311 -11.23 9.87 40.03
N GLU A 312 -10.23 10.65 39.62
CA GLU A 312 -10.44 11.81 38.76
C GLU A 312 -10.55 11.41 37.28
N PRO A 313 -11.22 12.21 36.43
CA PRO A 313 -11.21 11.99 34.99
C PRO A 313 -9.79 12.02 34.44
N PHE A 314 -9.44 11.06 33.58
CA PHE A 314 -8.13 10.95 32.97
C PHE A 314 -8.15 11.48 31.52
N CYS A 315 -7.13 12.25 31.14
CA CYS A 315 -7.08 12.92 29.84
C CYS A 315 -6.93 11.95 28.66
N CYS A 316 -6.31 10.79 28.87
CA CYS A 316 -6.07 9.78 27.85
C CYS A 316 -6.82 8.46 28.16
N ALA A 317 -6.16 7.31 28.09
CA ALA A 317 -6.76 6.00 28.33
C ALA A 317 -6.09 5.23 29.49
N VAL A 318 -6.90 4.62 30.36
CA VAL A 318 -6.46 3.75 31.46
C VAL A 318 -7.06 2.36 31.30
N PHE A 319 -6.23 1.34 31.27
CA PHE A 319 -6.64 -0.05 31.19
C PHE A 319 -6.72 -0.69 32.58
N ALA A 320 -7.61 -1.66 32.76
CA ALA A 320 -7.64 -2.47 33.98
C ALA A 320 -6.48 -3.49 34.00
N GLU A 321 -6.08 -3.98 32.84
CA GLU A 321 -4.95 -4.87 32.61
C GLU A 321 -4.54 -4.76 31.13
N ALA A 322 -3.41 -5.38 30.73
CA ALA A 322 -3.09 -5.50 29.30
C ALA A 322 -4.26 -6.16 28.54
N PRO A 323 -4.56 -5.75 27.29
CA PRO A 323 -5.63 -6.37 26.50
C PRO A 323 -5.45 -7.88 26.33
N ASP A 324 -6.56 -8.60 26.24
CA ASP A 324 -6.58 -10.02 25.88
C ASP A 324 -6.50 -10.14 24.36
N SER A 325 -5.31 -9.86 23.84
CA SER A 325 -4.99 -9.91 22.42
C SER A 325 -3.56 -10.42 22.25
N TRP A 326 -3.34 -11.26 21.23
CA TRP A 326 -2.08 -11.96 21.02
C TRP A 326 -1.57 -11.76 19.60
N ILE A 327 -0.26 -11.91 19.42
CA ILE A 327 0.44 -11.83 18.14
C ILE A 327 1.60 -12.83 18.12
N MET A 328 2.00 -13.27 16.93
CA MET A 328 3.19 -14.09 16.73
C MET A 328 4.45 -13.22 16.82
N ARG A 329 5.40 -13.59 17.69
CA ARG A 329 6.75 -13.02 17.77
C ARG A 329 7.76 -14.15 17.88
N ASP A 330 8.80 -14.13 17.04
CA ASP A 330 9.89 -15.11 17.07
C ASP A 330 9.39 -16.57 17.13
N LYS A 331 8.37 -16.89 16.30
CA LYS A 331 7.69 -18.20 16.23
C LYS A 331 6.94 -18.62 17.50
N SER A 332 6.67 -17.70 18.41
CA SER A 332 5.93 -17.93 19.66
C SER A 332 4.70 -17.01 19.78
N VAL A 333 3.69 -17.47 20.52
CA VAL A 333 2.49 -16.68 20.82
C VAL A 333 2.80 -15.73 21.97
N SER A 334 2.61 -14.43 21.75
CA SER A 334 2.88 -13.38 22.74
C SER A 334 1.66 -12.49 22.96
N ARG A 335 1.37 -12.13 24.22
CA ARG A 335 0.28 -11.19 24.56
C ARG A 335 0.73 -9.76 24.26
N LEU A 336 -0.14 -8.97 23.64
CA LEU A 336 0.13 -7.55 23.38
C LEU A 336 0.09 -6.74 24.67
N THR A 337 1.02 -5.79 24.79
CA THR A 337 0.92 -4.73 25.80
C THR A 337 -0.18 -3.73 25.42
N ALA A 338 -0.68 -2.96 26.40
CA ALA A 338 -1.67 -1.92 26.13
C ALA A 338 -1.16 -0.90 25.09
N GLU A 339 0.11 -0.54 25.14
CA GLU A 339 0.74 0.38 24.20
C GLU A 339 0.73 -0.16 22.76
N GLN A 340 1.27 -1.37 22.57
CA GLN A 340 1.30 -2.02 21.26
C GLN A 340 -0.11 -2.20 20.69
N TRP A 341 -1.06 -2.59 21.54
CA TRP A 341 -2.45 -2.77 21.13
C TRP A 341 -3.09 -1.47 20.63
N VAL A 342 -2.89 -0.35 21.34
CA VAL A 342 -3.40 0.97 20.92
C VAL A 342 -2.76 1.42 19.61
N VAL A 343 -1.44 1.26 19.48
CA VAL A 343 -0.70 1.62 18.27
C VAL A 343 -1.22 0.86 17.05
N MET A 344 -1.42 -0.46 17.17
CA MET A 344 -1.98 -1.29 16.10
C MET A 344 -3.44 -0.99 15.79
N MET A 345 -4.25 -0.67 16.82
CA MET A 345 -5.67 -0.33 16.64
C MET A 345 -5.87 1.03 15.95
N LEU A 346 -5.02 2.01 16.22
CA LEU A 346 -5.10 3.36 15.67
C LEU A 346 -4.24 3.59 14.43
N ASP A 347 -3.37 2.64 14.08
CA ASP A 347 -2.43 2.74 12.95
C ASP A 347 -1.47 3.95 13.09
N ILE A 348 -0.96 4.15 14.32
CA ILE A 348 -0.01 5.23 14.60
C ILE A 348 1.39 4.74 14.20
N GLN A 349 2.07 5.45 13.29
CA GLN A 349 3.46 5.16 12.99
C GLN A 349 4.31 5.30 14.26
N SER A 350 4.90 4.21 14.74
CA SER A 350 5.89 4.30 15.81
C SER A 350 7.13 5.00 15.27
N ALA A 351 7.50 6.15 15.84
CA ALA A 351 8.81 6.74 15.61
C ALA A 351 9.88 5.74 16.10
N PRO A 352 10.98 5.53 15.35
CA PRO A 352 12.01 4.59 15.78
C PRO A 352 12.60 5.05 17.10
N SER A 353 12.55 4.18 18.12
CA SER A 353 13.27 4.38 19.35
C SER A 353 14.77 4.42 19.03
N SER A 354 15.37 5.58 19.21
CA SER A 354 16.82 5.76 19.16
C SER A 354 17.45 4.88 20.24
N LEU A 355 18.24 3.88 19.83
CA LEU A 355 19.45 3.36 20.49
C LEU A 355 19.84 2.01 19.87
N ALA A 356 20.62 2.05 18.78
CA ALA A 356 21.75 1.16 18.46
C ALA A 356 22.31 1.53 17.07
N PRO A 357 23.62 1.81 16.92
CA PRO A 357 24.24 2.06 15.62
C PRO A 357 24.72 0.75 14.98
N ASN A 358 24.70 0.75 13.64
CA ASN A 358 25.25 -0.23 12.70
C ASN A 358 24.33 -1.40 12.30
N ASP A 359 23.62 -1.22 11.19
CA ASP A 359 23.56 -2.18 10.07
C ASP A 359 22.65 -1.60 8.96
N SER A 360 23.27 -0.89 8.01
CA SER A 360 22.62 -0.16 6.91
C SER A 360 22.01 -1.04 5.80
N ALA A 361 21.79 -2.33 6.04
CA ALA A 361 21.18 -3.26 5.08
C ALA A 361 19.74 -3.69 5.44
N GLN A 362 19.25 -3.41 6.66
CA GLN A 362 17.89 -3.80 7.09
C GLN A 362 16.83 -2.69 6.93
N LEU A 363 17.23 -1.47 6.57
CA LEU A 363 16.37 -0.28 6.58
C LEU A 363 15.37 -0.19 5.41
N LEU A 364 15.51 -1.01 4.36
CA LEU A 364 14.58 -1.00 3.22
C LEU A 364 13.42 -1.99 3.36
N SER A 365 13.52 -2.97 4.26
CA SER A 365 12.48 -4.01 4.41
C SER A 365 11.34 -3.59 5.35
N SER A 366 11.60 -2.69 6.30
CA SER A 366 10.60 -2.22 7.28
C SER A 366 9.68 -1.12 6.75
N ALA A 367 10.11 -0.39 5.71
CA ALA A 367 9.30 0.63 5.04
C ALA A 367 8.17 0.02 4.19
N LEU A 368 8.31 -1.24 3.75
CA LEU A 368 7.32 -1.96 2.94
C LEU A 368 6.29 -2.76 3.76
N SER A 369 6.51 -2.92 5.07
CA SER A 369 5.65 -3.72 5.96
C SER A 369 4.63 -2.89 6.76
N SER A 370 4.55 -1.58 6.56
CA SER A 370 3.57 -0.71 7.22
C SER A 370 2.51 -0.24 6.21
N PRO A 371 1.21 -0.51 6.43
CA PRO A 371 0.15 0.01 5.59
C PRO A 371 -0.04 1.51 5.90
N GLY A 372 0.77 2.40 5.32
CA GLY A 372 0.85 3.73 5.92
C GLY A 372 1.46 4.89 5.14
N SER A 373 1.41 4.89 3.81
CA SER A 373 1.40 6.16 3.05
C SER A 373 0.01 6.33 2.43
N PRO A 374 -0.89 7.13 3.04
CA PRO A 374 -2.27 7.27 2.55
C PRO A 374 -2.36 7.94 1.17
N GLY A 375 -1.28 8.54 0.67
CA GLY A 375 -1.25 9.17 -0.64
C GLY A 375 -1.06 8.19 -1.82
N HIS A 376 -0.13 7.24 -1.68
CA HIS A 376 0.33 6.42 -2.80
C HIS A 376 -0.68 5.35 -3.24
N SER A 377 -1.54 4.90 -2.32
CA SER A 377 -2.40 3.72 -2.50
C SER A 377 -3.78 4.00 -3.13
N MET A 378 -4.39 5.18 -2.93
CA MET A 378 -5.81 5.36 -3.29
C MET A 378 -6.10 5.26 -4.80
N LYS A 379 -5.27 5.87 -5.65
CA LYS A 379 -5.48 5.88 -7.10
C LYS A 379 -5.13 4.54 -7.77
N VAL A 380 -4.09 3.87 -7.27
CA VAL A 380 -3.77 2.49 -7.70
C VAL A 380 -4.92 1.54 -7.35
N MET A 381 -5.52 1.70 -6.17
CA MET A 381 -6.70 0.93 -5.77
C MET A 381 -7.95 1.26 -6.60
N GLU A 382 -8.12 2.51 -7.03
CA GLU A 382 -9.21 2.92 -7.93
C GLU A 382 -9.08 2.28 -9.32
N PHE A 383 -7.85 2.21 -9.86
CA PHE A 383 -7.60 1.67 -11.21
C PHE A 383 -7.32 0.17 -11.28
N LYS A 384 -7.24 -0.55 -10.14
CA LYS A 384 -6.89 -1.99 -10.11
C LYS A 384 -7.71 -2.85 -11.08
N GLY A 385 -9.01 -2.60 -11.20
CA GLY A 385 -9.88 -3.34 -12.12
C GLY A 385 -9.62 -3.02 -13.60
N ALA A 386 -9.29 -1.77 -13.92
CA ALA A 386 -8.94 -1.37 -15.28
C ALA A 386 -7.58 -1.95 -15.69
N LEU A 387 -6.59 -1.93 -14.79
CA LEU A 387 -5.27 -2.54 -15.01
C LEU A 387 -5.39 -4.05 -15.22
N GLN A 388 -6.23 -4.73 -14.41
CA GLN A 388 -6.49 -6.15 -14.56
C GLN A 388 -7.07 -6.49 -15.92
N LYS A 389 -8.11 -5.78 -16.36
CA LYS A 389 -8.72 -6.03 -17.67
C LYS A 389 -7.78 -5.81 -18.85
N ARG A 390 -6.85 -4.86 -18.76
CA ARG A 390 -5.91 -4.55 -19.85
C ARG A 390 -4.78 -5.57 -19.98
N LEU A 391 -4.17 -5.98 -18.87
CA LEU A 391 -2.95 -6.81 -18.90
C LEU A 391 -3.23 -8.30 -18.62
N PHE A 392 -4.25 -8.58 -17.82
CA PHE A 392 -4.62 -9.92 -17.34
C PHE A 392 -6.14 -10.14 -17.44
N PRO A 393 -6.74 -10.03 -18.64
CA PRO A 393 -8.15 -10.33 -18.82
C PRO A 393 -8.42 -11.80 -18.46
N VAL A 394 -9.42 -12.04 -17.61
CA VAL A 394 -9.87 -13.40 -17.28
C VAL A 394 -10.82 -13.85 -18.39
N THR A 395 -10.29 -14.50 -19.43
CA THR A 395 -11.10 -15.10 -20.50
C THR A 395 -11.53 -16.52 -20.12
N GLN A 396 -12.52 -17.08 -20.83
CA GLN A 396 -13.14 -18.37 -20.48
C GLN A 396 -12.44 -19.59 -21.10
N GLU A 397 -11.48 -19.42 -22.01
CA GLU A 397 -11.16 -20.53 -22.94
C GLU A 397 -9.76 -21.18 -22.76
N GLU A 398 -8.74 -20.53 -22.18
CA GLU A 398 -7.41 -21.15 -21.98
C GLU A 398 -6.59 -20.57 -20.80
N ILE A 399 -5.47 -21.23 -20.45
CA ILE A 399 -4.44 -20.68 -19.53
C ILE A 399 -3.39 -19.90 -20.31
N TYR A 400 -3.18 -18.64 -19.95
CA TYR A 400 -2.16 -17.78 -20.57
C TYR A 400 -0.87 -17.71 -19.77
N PHE A 401 0.25 -17.57 -20.47
CA PHE A 401 1.57 -17.32 -19.88
C PHE A 401 1.94 -15.84 -20.02
N LYS A 402 2.21 -15.18 -18.90
CA LYS A 402 2.50 -13.74 -18.81
C LYS A 402 3.77 -13.49 -17.99
N PRO A 403 4.53 -12.40 -18.25
CA PRO A 403 4.49 -11.57 -19.45
C PRO A 403 4.96 -12.32 -20.70
N GLU A 404 4.38 -12.04 -21.86
CA GLU A 404 4.67 -12.76 -23.11
C GLU A 404 6.13 -12.63 -23.52
N SER A 405 6.75 -11.48 -23.30
CA SER A 405 8.14 -11.21 -23.67
C SER A 405 9.12 -12.09 -22.88
N LEU A 406 8.94 -12.19 -21.56
CA LEU A 406 9.73 -13.07 -20.70
C LEU A 406 9.47 -14.55 -21.02
N CYS A 407 8.21 -14.94 -21.24
CA CYS A 407 7.86 -16.32 -21.60
C CYS A 407 8.51 -16.74 -22.91
N LYS A 408 8.44 -15.89 -23.95
CA LYS A 408 9.11 -16.14 -25.25
C LYS A 408 10.61 -16.35 -25.07
N LYS A 409 11.27 -15.53 -24.26
CA LYS A 409 12.71 -15.64 -23.97
C LYS A 409 13.05 -16.90 -23.18
N LEU A 410 12.31 -17.19 -22.10
CA LEU A 410 12.52 -18.40 -21.30
C LEU A 410 12.33 -19.68 -22.11
N PHE A 411 11.27 -19.74 -22.94
CA PHE A 411 10.99 -20.93 -23.76
C PHE A 411 11.93 -21.06 -24.97
N SER A 412 12.50 -19.97 -25.47
CA SER A 412 13.56 -20.06 -26.48
C SER A 412 14.86 -20.59 -25.91
N ASP A 413 15.23 -20.11 -24.71
CA ASP A 413 16.47 -20.51 -24.02
C ASP A 413 16.36 -21.94 -23.46
N HIS A 414 15.15 -22.35 -23.03
CA HIS A 414 14.85 -23.64 -22.43
C HIS A 414 13.58 -24.26 -23.04
N LYS A 415 13.72 -24.95 -24.19
CA LYS A 415 12.58 -25.51 -24.94
C LYS A 415 11.71 -26.48 -24.12
N GLU A 416 12.32 -27.24 -23.23
CA GLU A 416 11.67 -28.24 -22.36
C GLU A 416 10.75 -27.60 -21.32
N LEU A 417 11.00 -26.35 -20.92
CA LEU A 417 10.24 -25.65 -19.87
C LEU A 417 8.77 -25.48 -20.24
N LYS A 418 8.46 -25.22 -21.51
CA LYS A 418 7.08 -24.99 -21.96
C LYS A 418 6.22 -26.24 -21.79
N GLU A 419 6.73 -27.40 -22.19
CA GLU A 419 6.01 -28.67 -22.09
C GLU A 419 5.94 -29.14 -20.63
N LEU A 420 7.03 -28.98 -19.86
CA LEU A 420 7.03 -29.24 -18.42
C LEU A 420 5.92 -28.44 -17.71
N MET A 421 5.79 -27.13 -18.00
CA MET A 421 4.77 -26.31 -17.37
C MET A 421 3.36 -26.71 -17.78
N LYS A 422 3.12 -27.05 -19.06
CA LYS A 422 1.82 -27.57 -19.53
C LYS A 422 1.43 -28.87 -18.83
N GLU A 423 2.37 -29.79 -18.61
CA GLU A 423 2.11 -31.03 -17.88
C GLU A 423 1.75 -30.78 -16.41
N GLN A 424 2.43 -29.83 -15.76
CA GLN A 424 2.22 -29.54 -14.34
C GLN A 424 0.92 -28.77 -14.04
N ILE A 425 0.44 -27.92 -14.97
CA ILE A 425 -0.79 -27.13 -14.77
C ILE A 425 -2.08 -27.93 -14.99
N GLN A 426 -2.04 -29.07 -15.69
CA GLN A 426 -3.20 -29.95 -15.84
C GLN A 426 -3.69 -30.43 -14.45
N PRO A 427 -5.00 -30.45 -14.16
CA PRO A 427 -6.14 -30.34 -15.08
C PRO A 427 -6.75 -28.93 -15.21
N CYS A 428 -6.03 -27.87 -14.80
CA CYS A 428 -6.59 -26.51 -14.86
C CYS A 428 -6.85 -26.11 -16.32
N SER A 429 -8.08 -25.68 -16.62
CA SER A 429 -8.48 -25.24 -17.96
C SER A 429 -8.56 -23.72 -18.10
N GLN A 430 -8.81 -23.00 -17.00
CA GLN A 430 -9.02 -21.55 -16.99
C GLN A 430 -8.12 -20.88 -15.95
N GLY A 431 -7.29 -19.93 -16.40
CA GLY A 431 -6.37 -19.23 -15.50
C GLY A 431 -5.27 -18.43 -16.19
N THR A 432 -4.28 -18.03 -15.41
CA THR A 432 -3.06 -17.40 -15.91
C THR A 432 -1.88 -17.83 -15.06
N VAL A 433 -0.73 -17.99 -15.71
CA VAL A 433 0.56 -18.27 -15.08
C VAL A 433 1.45 -17.07 -15.28
N ILE A 434 1.88 -16.48 -14.16
CA ILE A 434 2.71 -15.28 -14.14
C ILE A 434 4.15 -15.68 -13.85
N PHE A 435 5.00 -15.60 -14.88
CA PHE A 435 6.43 -15.84 -14.80
C PHE A 435 7.16 -14.61 -14.29
N SER A 436 8.16 -14.88 -13.45
CA SER A 436 9.20 -13.94 -13.05
C SER A 436 10.55 -14.65 -13.06
N ARG A 437 11.64 -13.91 -13.25
CA ARG A 437 12.99 -14.45 -13.00
C ARG A 437 13.20 -14.78 -11.51
N SER A 438 12.54 -14.06 -10.61
CA SER A 438 12.55 -14.34 -9.19
C SER A 438 11.38 -13.64 -8.54
N TRP A 439 10.33 -14.39 -8.19
CA TRP A 439 9.21 -13.86 -7.44
C TRP A 439 9.68 -13.37 -6.06
N ALA A 440 10.72 -13.98 -5.47
CA ALA A 440 11.35 -13.48 -4.25
C ALA A 440 11.88 -12.05 -4.44
N GLY A 441 12.63 -11.80 -5.52
CA GLY A 441 13.11 -10.46 -5.86
C GLY A 441 11.99 -9.46 -6.10
N ASP A 442 10.98 -9.88 -6.85
CA ASP A 442 9.83 -9.02 -7.19
C ASP A 442 8.98 -8.69 -5.97
N ILE A 443 8.97 -9.54 -4.93
CA ILE A 443 8.37 -9.25 -3.63
C ILE A 443 9.37 -8.63 -2.62
N GLY A 444 10.53 -8.12 -3.06
CA GLY A 444 11.49 -7.41 -2.21
C GLY A 444 12.33 -8.30 -1.27
N SER A 445 12.35 -9.61 -1.52
CA SER A 445 13.23 -10.58 -0.85
C SER A 445 14.52 -10.80 -1.66
N ARG A 446 15.49 -11.52 -1.07
CA ARG A 446 16.78 -11.80 -1.72
C ARG A 446 16.59 -12.71 -2.94
N LYS A 447 17.11 -12.28 -4.10
CA LYS A 447 17.19 -13.11 -5.31
C LYS A 447 18.23 -14.21 -5.14
N GLU A 448 17.94 -15.39 -5.68
CA GLU A 448 18.85 -16.54 -5.67
C GLU A 448 19.26 -16.87 -7.10
N GLN A 449 20.56 -17.00 -7.35
CA GLN A 449 21.12 -17.17 -8.70
C GLN A 449 20.89 -18.58 -9.26
N LYS A 450 20.63 -19.56 -8.38
CA LYS A 450 20.36 -20.96 -8.76
C LYS A 450 18.92 -21.20 -9.25
N VAL A 451 18.04 -20.21 -9.06
CA VAL A 451 16.66 -20.26 -9.57
C VAL A 451 16.65 -19.74 -11.00
N LEU A 452 16.13 -20.54 -11.93
CA LEU A 452 15.99 -20.16 -13.33
C LEU A 452 14.89 -19.12 -13.52
N CYS A 453 13.72 -19.45 -12.95
CA CYS A 453 12.53 -18.61 -12.90
C CYS A 453 11.53 -19.18 -11.88
N ASP A 454 10.61 -18.31 -11.47
CA ASP A 454 9.43 -18.67 -10.69
C ASP A 454 8.17 -18.45 -11.55
N ALA A 455 7.17 -19.30 -11.41
CA ALA A 455 5.90 -19.22 -12.13
C ALA A 455 4.72 -19.38 -11.15
N LEU A 456 3.90 -18.33 -11.03
CA LEU A 456 2.74 -18.31 -10.16
C LEU A 456 1.48 -18.68 -10.96
N LEU A 457 0.90 -19.84 -10.68
CA LEU A 457 -0.37 -20.28 -11.25
C LEU A 457 -1.54 -19.71 -10.45
N ILE A 458 -2.44 -19.04 -11.16
CA ILE A 458 -3.72 -18.54 -10.66
C ILE A 458 -4.81 -19.13 -11.57
N ALA A 459 -5.62 -20.05 -11.05
CA ALA A 459 -6.62 -20.75 -11.85
C ALA A 459 -7.91 -20.98 -11.06
N VAL A 460 -9.03 -21.00 -11.76
CA VAL A 460 -10.34 -21.27 -11.17
C VAL A 460 -10.38 -22.70 -10.63
N HIS A 461 -11.02 -22.90 -9.48
CA HIS A 461 -11.10 -24.14 -8.72
C HIS A 461 -9.75 -24.73 -8.25
N SER A 462 -8.68 -23.91 -8.27
CA SER A 462 -7.36 -24.27 -7.77
C SER A 462 -6.92 -23.30 -6.66
N PRO A 463 -6.10 -23.74 -5.70
CA PRO A 463 -5.30 -22.83 -4.89
C PRO A 463 -4.23 -22.14 -5.76
N LEU A 464 -3.61 -21.07 -5.26
CA LEU A 464 -2.43 -20.50 -5.91
C LEU A 464 -1.27 -21.50 -5.77
N VAL A 465 -0.52 -21.69 -6.84
CA VAL A 465 0.65 -22.57 -6.84
C VAL A 465 1.85 -21.80 -7.34
N LEU A 466 2.90 -21.73 -6.52
CA LEU A 466 4.18 -21.13 -6.89
C LEU A 466 5.12 -22.25 -7.32
N TYR A 467 5.40 -22.33 -8.61
CA TYR A 467 6.43 -23.20 -9.16
C TYR A 467 7.77 -22.46 -9.15
N THR A 468 8.77 -23.03 -8.47
CA THR A 468 10.16 -22.57 -8.53
C THR A 468 10.92 -23.56 -9.39
N ILE A 469 11.49 -23.08 -10.50
CA ILE A 469 12.22 -23.91 -11.45
C ILE A 469 13.72 -23.73 -11.22
N VAL A 470 14.43 -24.83 -11.01
CA VAL A 470 15.89 -24.84 -10.81
C VAL A 470 16.58 -25.71 -11.86
N THR A 471 17.81 -25.34 -12.21
CA THR A 471 18.66 -26.08 -13.15
C THR A 471 19.58 -27.07 -12.46
N ASP A 472 19.99 -26.78 -11.21
CA ASP A 472 20.90 -27.62 -10.41
C ASP A 472 20.11 -28.49 -9.41
N PRO A 473 19.97 -29.80 -9.65
CA PRO A 473 19.26 -30.71 -8.74
C PRO A 473 20.02 -31.00 -7.45
N SER A 474 21.31 -30.68 -7.35
CA SER A 474 22.08 -30.86 -6.13
C SER A 474 21.81 -29.79 -5.07
N TRP A 475 21.11 -28.71 -5.44
CA TRP A 475 20.85 -27.60 -4.54
C TRP A 475 19.71 -27.90 -3.55
N THR A 476 20.09 -28.12 -2.30
CA THR A 476 19.16 -28.43 -1.19
C THR A 476 18.36 -27.22 -0.69
N GLY A 477 18.73 -25.99 -1.07
CA GLY A 477 18.07 -24.76 -0.64
C GLY A 477 16.78 -24.40 -1.40
N GLY A 478 16.49 -25.07 -2.53
CA GLY A 478 15.38 -24.72 -3.40
C GLY A 478 14.00 -24.78 -2.74
N LEU A 479 13.77 -25.78 -1.89
CA LEU A 479 12.50 -25.91 -1.17
C LEU A 479 12.33 -24.81 -0.11
N GLY A 480 13.42 -24.41 0.56
CA GLY A 480 13.41 -23.29 1.51
C GLY A 480 13.06 -21.98 0.80
N TYR A 481 13.75 -21.69 -0.31
CA TYR A 481 13.46 -20.53 -1.15
C TYR A 481 11.98 -20.49 -1.61
N ALA A 482 11.45 -21.61 -2.13
CA ALA A 482 10.08 -21.68 -2.62
C ALA A 482 9.06 -21.44 -1.49
N ARG A 483 9.29 -22.03 -0.30
CA ARG A 483 8.44 -21.84 0.89
C ARG A 483 8.46 -20.40 1.38
N ASP A 484 9.66 -19.81 1.50
CA ASP A 484 9.80 -18.43 1.97
C ASP A 484 9.15 -17.45 0.99
N THR A 485 9.32 -17.67 -0.31
CA THR A 485 8.70 -16.85 -1.36
C THR A 485 7.18 -16.96 -1.33
N ALA A 486 6.64 -18.18 -1.23
CA ALA A 486 5.21 -18.42 -1.12
C ALA A 486 4.61 -17.78 0.15
N PHE A 487 5.31 -17.89 1.28
CA PHE A 487 4.92 -17.28 2.55
C PHE A 487 4.86 -15.74 2.44
N GLN A 488 5.91 -15.12 1.91
CA GLN A 488 5.97 -13.67 1.72
C GLN A 488 4.88 -13.17 0.76
N LEU A 489 4.64 -13.89 -0.35
CA LEU A 489 3.59 -13.55 -1.30
C LEU A 489 2.21 -13.60 -0.63
N LYS A 490 1.93 -14.66 0.13
CA LYS A 490 0.69 -14.82 0.90
C LYS A 490 0.48 -13.70 1.93
N GLN A 491 1.55 -13.24 2.59
CA GLN A 491 1.49 -12.13 3.55
C GLN A 491 1.19 -10.79 2.87
N LYS A 492 1.78 -10.54 1.69
CA LYS A 492 1.60 -9.27 0.95
C LYS A 492 0.24 -9.11 0.30
N LEU A 493 -0.41 -10.21 -0.11
CA LEU A 493 -1.72 -10.16 -0.77
C LEU A 493 -2.81 -9.47 0.08
N PRO A 494 -3.01 -9.80 1.37
CA PRO A 494 -3.92 -9.05 2.23
C PRO A 494 -3.36 -7.71 2.72
N SER A 495 -2.09 -7.66 3.11
CA SER A 495 -1.52 -6.48 3.79
C SER A 495 -1.25 -5.29 2.87
N VAL A 496 -0.80 -5.55 1.64
CA VAL A 496 -0.49 -4.53 0.62
C VAL A 496 -1.57 -4.54 -0.47
N GLY A 497 -1.93 -5.72 -0.97
CA GLY A 497 -2.90 -5.87 -2.06
C GLY A 497 -4.37 -5.68 -1.65
N GLY A 498 -4.67 -5.70 -0.35
CA GLY A 498 -6.03 -5.58 0.15
C GLY A 498 -6.93 -6.78 -0.15
N TYR A 499 -6.35 -7.96 -0.44
CA TYR A 499 -7.14 -9.17 -0.67
C TYR A 499 -7.85 -9.62 0.61
N THR A 500 -9.17 -9.77 0.55
CA THR A 500 -10.01 -10.11 1.70
C THR A 500 -10.44 -11.57 1.71
N GLY A 501 -10.16 -12.36 0.67
CA GLY A 501 -10.50 -13.79 0.62
C GLY A 501 -9.58 -14.67 1.47
N LYS A 502 -9.92 -15.97 1.57
CA LYS A 502 -8.98 -16.99 2.10
C LYS A 502 -7.96 -17.27 1.00
N VAL A 503 -6.67 -17.19 1.33
CA VAL A 503 -5.59 -17.39 0.37
C VAL A 503 -4.50 -18.25 0.97
N CYS A 504 -4.00 -19.18 0.16
CA CYS A 504 -2.79 -19.94 0.41
C CYS A 504 -1.94 -19.90 -0.87
N VAL A 505 -0.64 -20.12 -0.73
CA VAL A 505 0.27 -20.28 -1.86
C VAL A 505 1.01 -21.60 -1.66
N VAL A 506 0.78 -22.55 -2.55
CA VAL A 506 1.40 -23.89 -2.49
C VAL A 506 2.76 -23.84 -3.19
N PRO A 507 3.89 -23.95 -2.48
CA PRO A 507 5.20 -23.97 -3.11
C PRO A 507 5.45 -25.35 -3.77
N ARG A 508 5.97 -25.34 -4.99
CA ARG A 508 6.40 -26.52 -5.74
C ARG A 508 7.77 -26.27 -6.35
N LEU A 509 8.73 -27.13 -6.02
CA LEU A 509 10.06 -27.11 -6.62
C LEU A 509 10.07 -28.04 -7.83
N LEU A 510 10.51 -27.54 -8.99
CA LEU A 510 10.66 -28.29 -10.24
C LEU A 510 12.11 -28.25 -10.72
N HIS A 511 12.58 -29.35 -11.30
CA HIS A 511 13.90 -29.44 -11.91
C HIS A 511 13.75 -29.57 -13.42
N LEU A 512 14.44 -28.71 -14.18
CA LEU A 512 14.28 -28.66 -15.63
C LEU A 512 14.74 -29.95 -16.33
N THR A 513 15.84 -30.55 -15.87
CA THR A 513 16.50 -31.71 -16.51
C THR A 513 16.07 -33.08 -15.98
N GLY A 514 15.00 -33.14 -15.18
CA GLY A 514 14.51 -34.38 -14.58
C GLY A 514 13.15 -34.78 -15.14
N THR A 515 13.01 -36.05 -15.56
CA THR A 515 11.70 -36.67 -15.81
C THR A 515 10.99 -36.85 -14.46
N GLN A 516 10.38 -35.79 -13.93
CA GLN A 516 9.59 -35.89 -12.71
C GLN A 516 8.16 -36.31 -13.06
N HIS A 517 7.85 -37.58 -12.79
CA HIS A 517 6.47 -37.97 -12.52
C HIS A 517 5.91 -37.07 -11.42
N ARG A 518 4.63 -36.66 -11.54
CA ARG A 518 3.87 -36.01 -10.46
C ARG A 518 4.27 -36.69 -9.14
N PRO A 519 4.95 -36.00 -8.21
CA PRO A 519 5.43 -36.65 -7.02
C PRO A 519 4.25 -37.29 -6.29
N ALA A 520 4.40 -38.57 -5.92
CA ALA A 520 3.42 -39.29 -5.12
C ALA A 520 3.11 -38.46 -3.87
N GLU A 521 1.82 -38.29 -3.65
CA GLU A 521 1.16 -37.30 -2.83
C GLU A 521 1.63 -37.28 -1.37
N ASN A 522 2.47 -36.30 -1.02
CA ASN A 522 2.24 -35.58 0.23
C ASN A 522 1.42 -34.33 -0.11
N LEU A 523 0.18 -34.55 -0.57
CA LEU A 523 -0.73 -33.45 -0.90
C LEU A 523 -0.86 -32.54 0.32
N MET A 524 -0.32 -31.33 0.20
CA MET A 524 -0.75 -30.20 1.00
C MET A 524 -2.23 -30.01 0.66
N LEU A 525 -3.11 -30.52 1.52
CA LEU A 525 -4.56 -30.35 1.36
C LEU A 525 -4.89 -29.16 2.22
N TYR A 526 -4.87 -28.00 1.58
CA TYR A 526 -5.61 -26.87 2.10
C TYR A 526 -7.11 -27.19 2.02
N PRO A 527 -7.93 -26.63 2.92
CA PRO A 527 -9.38 -26.73 2.81
C PRO A 527 -9.86 -26.20 1.44
N GLN A 528 -10.95 -26.77 0.91
CA GLN A 528 -11.51 -26.37 -0.39
C GLN A 528 -11.83 -24.86 -0.45
N SER A 529 -12.14 -24.24 0.70
CA SER A 529 -12.39 -22.80 0.84
C SER A 529 -11.19 -21.90 0.53
N TYR A 530 -9.99 -22.45 0.36
CA TYR A 530 -8.78 -21.73 -0.07
C TYR A 530 -8.52 -21.84 -1.59
N SER A 531 -9.35 -22.59 -2.31
CA SER A 531 -9.33 -22.62 -3.78
C SER A 531 -10.20 -21.48 -4.34
N LEU A 532 -9.82 -20.94 -5.49
CA LEU A 532 -10.59 -19.87 -6.13
C LEU A 532 -11.93 -20.41 -6.63
N ALA A 533 -13.03 -19.97 -6.03
CA ALA A 533 -14.35 -20.54 -6.30
C ALA A 533 -14.93 -20.16 -7.67
N SER A 534 -14.54 -19.01 -8.23
CA SER A 534 -15.11 -18.44 -9.46
C SER A 534 -14.09 -17.57 -10.20
N ALA A 535 -14.44 -17.13 -11.41
CA ALA A 535 -13.70 -16.13 -12.15
C ALA A 535 -13.61 -14.79 -11.38
N ASP A 536 -14.68 -14.36 -10.71
CA ASP A 536 -14.69 -13.12 -9.90
C ASP A 536 -13.66 -13.20 -8.75
N ALA A 537 -13.57 -14.36 -8.07
CA ALA A 537 -12.59 -14.57 -7.01
C ALA A 537 -11.14 -14.54 -7.54
N MET A 538 -10.94 -15.00 -8.78
CA MET A 538 -9.67 -14.89 -9.48
C MET A 538 -9.36 -13.44 -9.86
N GLU A 539 -10.33 -12.67 -10.36
CA GLU A 539 -10.16 -11.25 -10.67
C GLU A 539 -9.76 -10.45 -9.43
N ASP A 540 -10.47 -10.64 -8.32
CA ASP A 540 -10.16 -9.97 -7.05
C ASP A 540 -8.73 -10.26 -6.56
N LEU A 541 -8.28 -11.50 -6.72
CA LEU A 541 -6.92 -11.91 -6.38
C LEU A 541 -5.87 -11.29 -7.32
N VAL A 542 -6.11 -11.33 -8.63
CA VAL A 542 -5.21 -10.73 -9.63
C VAL A 542 -5.10 -9.23 -9.41
N GLN A 543 -6.21 -8.54 -9.13
CA GLN A 543 -6.22 -7.12 -8.76
C GLN A 543 -5.35 -6.86 -7.52
N ALA A 544 -5.46 -7.68 -6.47
CA ALA A 544 -4.62 -7.54 -5.28
C ALA A 544 -3.14 -7.78 -5.60
N LEU A 545 -2.83 -8.78 -6.44
CA LEU A 545 -1.47 -9.07 -6.87
C LEU A 545 -0.85 -7.93 -7.69
N MET A 546 -1.64 -7.25 -8.53
CA MET A 546 -1.17 -6.08 -9.27
C MET A 546 -0.76 -4.95 -8.37
N VAL A 547 -1.56 -4.67 -7.33
CA VAL A 547 -1.23 -3.66 -6.32
C VAL A 547 0.08 -4.03 -5.62
N VAL A 548 0.26 -5.29 -5.22
CA VAL A 548 1.52 -5.78 -4.64
C VAL A 548 2.70 -5.59 -5.61
N SER A 549 2.50 -5.90 -6.89
CA SER A 549 3.54 -5.84 -7.91
C SER A 549 3.97 -4.40 -8.22
N LEU A 550 3.01 -3.47 -8.30
CA LEU A 550 3.25 -2.04 -8.55
C LEU A 550 4.07 -1.37 -7.45
N CYS A 551 4.02 -1.87 -6.22
CA CYS A 551 4.80 -1.31 -5.11
C CYS A 551 6.29 -1.68 -5.16
N LEU A 552 6.74 -2.49 -6.12
CA LEU A 552 8.08 -3.09 -6.14
C LEU A 552 8.70 -2.99 -7.54
N GLN A 553 10.01 -3.16 -7.65
CA GLN A 553 10.73 -3.03 -8.92
C GLN A 553 10.82 -4.38 -9.62
N SER A 554 10.11 -4.53 -10.75
CA SER A 554 10.13 -5.74 -11.59
C SER A 554 9.66 -5.42 -13.01
N LEU A 555 9.88 -6.34 -13.96
CA LEU A 555 9.33 -6.23 -15.32
C LEU A 555 7.81 -6.04 -15.29
N LEU A 556 7.13 -6.81 -14.44
CA LEU A 556 5.68 -6.75 -14.29
C LEU A 556 5.23 -5.39 -13.75
N SER A 557 5.95 -4.85 -12.76
CA SER A 557 5.67 -3.52 -12.21
C SER A 557 5.82 -2.43 -13.26
N ASP A 558 6.87 -2.49 -14.07
CA ASP A 558 7.08 -1.54 -15.16
C ASP A 558 5.95 -1.56 -16.18
N GLN A 559 5.53 -2.75 -16.62
CA GLN A 559 4.41 -2.90 -17.56
C GLN A 559 3.09 -2.38 -16.96
N LEU A 560 2.81 -2.73 -15.71
CA LEU A 560 1.65 -2.21 -14.97
C LEU A 560 1.73 -0.70 -14.80
N GLY A 561 2.92 -0.17 -14.53
CA GLY A 561 3.16 1.25 -14.32
C GLY A 561 2.92 2.07 -15.58
N CYS A 562 3.37 1.59 -16.74
CA CYS A 562 3.07 2.21 -18.02
C CYS A 562 1.55 2.27 -18.28
N GLU A 563 0.82 1.19 -18.03
CA GLU A 563 -0.64 1.19 -18.16
C GLU A 563 -1.34 2.09 -17.14
N PHE A 564 -0.81 2.17 -15.91
CA PHE A 564 -1.29 3.08 -14.88
C PHE A 564 -1.13 4.54 -15.31
N PHE A 565 0.03 4.91 -15.85
CA PHE A 565 0.26 6.25 -16.40
C PHE A 565 -0.66 6.54 -17.59
N ASN A 566 -0.90 5.57 -18.47
CA ASN A 566 -1.86 5.72 -19.58
C ASN A 566 -3.30 5.98 -19.08
N LEU A 567 -3.70 5.37 -17.97
CA LEU A 567 -5.00 5.61 -17.32
C LEU A 567 -5.07 7.02 -16.70
N LEU A 568 -3.99 7.49 -16.07
CA LEU A 568 -3.92 8.84 -15.54
C LEU A 568 -4.00 9.92 -16.63
N VAL A 569 -3.34 9.69 -17.77
CA VAL A 569 -3.45 10.57 -18.95
C VAL A 569 -4.90 10.57 -19.48
N ALA A 570 -5.56 9.41 -19.51
CA ALA A 570 -6.97 9.33 -19.91
C ALA A 570 -7.89 10.10 -18.94
N GLU A 571 -7.70 9.98 -17.62
CA GLU A 571 -8.44 10.76 -16.63
C GLU A 571 -8.24 12.27 -16.81
N GLN A 572 -6.99 12.70 -17.03
CA GLN A 572 -6.69 14.11 -17.33
C GLN A 572 -7.36 14.59 -18.62
N CYS A 573 -7.39 13.74 -19.65
CA CYS A 573 -8.10 14.02 -20.90
C CYS A 573 -9.60 14.25 -20.64
N GLU A 574 -10.25 13.41 -19.83
CA GLU A 574 -11.67 13.60 -19.48
C GLU A 574 -11.92 14.91 -18.71
N LEU A 575 -10.99 15.32 -17.86
CA LEU A 575 -11.11 16.60 -17.13
C LEU A 575 -10.88 17.82 -18.03
N LEU A 576 -10.11 17.67 -19.11
CA LEU A 576 -9.90 18.71 -20.11
C LEU A 576 -11.07 18.79 -21.10
N SER A 577 -11.57 17.63 -21.55
CA SER A 577 -12.62 17.52 -22.56
C SER A 577 -13.96 18.12 -22.12
N LYS A 578 -14.26 18.17 -20.81
CA LYS A 578 -15.47 18.82 -20.26
C LYS A 578 -15.70 20.25 -20.78
N ASN A 579 -14.63 20.98 -21.08
CA ASN A 579 -14.71 22.37 -21.54
C ASN A 579 -14.64 22.51 -23.07
N LEU A 580 -14.55 21.41 -23.84
CA LEU A 580 -14.41 21.45 -25.31
C LEU A 580 -15.58 22.17 -26.00
N GLN A 581 -16.80 22.10 -25.46
CA GLN A 581 -17.96 22.78 -26.06
C GLN A 581 -17.90 24.31 -25.90
N GLU A 582 -17.40 24.77 -24.76
CA GLU A 582 -17.35 26.19 -24.38
C GLU A 582 -16.08 26.87 -24.85
N THR A 583 -14.94 26.16 -24.81
CA THR A 583 -13.61 26.73 -25.03
C THR A 583 -13.08 26.33 -26.41
N ARG A 584 -13.35 27.18 -27.40
CA ARG A 584 -12.92 26.98 -28.79
C ARG A 584 -11.45 27.22 -29.04
N GLU A 585 -10.82 28.09 -28.25
CA GLU A 585 -9.38 28.37 -28.28
C GLU A 585 -8.81 28.18 -26.88
N LEU A 586 -7.75 27.36 -26.71
CA LEU A 586 -7.17 27.08 -25.39
C LEU A 586 -5.65 26.86 -25.47
N PHE A 587 -4.92 27.54 -24.58
CA PHE A 587 -3.50 27.27 -24.33
C PHE A 587 -3.35 26.27 -23.19
N ILE A 588 -2.70 25.13 -23.44
CA ILE A 588 -2.52 24.05 -22.47
C ILE A 588 -1.05 23.96 -22.10
N HIS A 589 -0.74 24.43 -20.90
CA HIS A 589 0.61 24.45 -20.36
C HIS A 589 0.87 23.14 -19.64
N CYS A 590 1.74 22.32 -20.22
CA CYS A 590 2.04 20.97 -19.80
C CYS A 590 3.44 20.94 -19.16
N LEU A 591 3.53 20.51 -17.89
CA LEU A 591 4.84 20.27 -17.28
C LEU A 591 5.59 19.14 -17.99
N PRO A 592 6.93 19.11 -17.92
CA PRO A 592 7.73 17.97 -18.34
C PRO A 592 7.17 16.68 -17.72
N GLY A 593 7.00 15.63 -18.54
CA GLY A 593 6.54 14.31 -18.08
C GLY A 593 5.03 14.16 -17.95
N THR A 594 4.23 15.18 -18.28
CA THR A 594 2.75 15.09 -18.40
C THR A 594 2.26 14.23 -19.56
N ARG A 595 3.17 13.74 -20.41
CA ARG A 595 2.84 13.01 -21.64
C ARG A 595 1.93 13.83 -22.56
N ARG A 596 2.33 15.09 -22.77
CA ARG A 596 1.64 16.08 -23.60
C ARG A 596 1.14 15.53 -24.93
N THR A 597 2.00 14.89 -25.71
CA THR A 597 1.61 14.31 -27.01
C THR A 597 0.54 13.23 -26.86
N ALA A 598 0.66 12.34 -25.86
CA ALA A 598 -0.39 11.34 -25.59
C ALA A 598 -1.73 12.02 -25.22
N LEU A 599 -1.68 13.13 -24.50
CA LEU A 599 -2.85 13.92 -24.16
C LEU A 599 -3.46 14.62 -25.39
N ALA A 600 -2.63 15.19 -26.27
CA ALA A 600 -3.05 15.82 -27.52
C ALA A 600 -3.74 14.81 -28.45
N ILE A 601 -3.17 13.61 -28.62
CA ILE A 601 -3.76 12.51 -29.39
C ILE A 601 -5.14 12.14 -28.85
N ARG A 602 -5.29 11.97 -27.53
CA ARG A 602 -6.61 11.65 -26.93
C ARG A 602 -7.63 12.78 -27.09
N ILE A 603 -7.19 14.03 -27.07
CA ILE A 603 -8.08 15.17 -27.31
C ILE A 603 -8.58 15.18 -28.76
N ILE A 604 -7.75 14.81 -29.73
CA ILE A 604 -8.19 14.65 -31.13
C ILE A 604 -9.33 13.63 -31.22
N GLU A 605 -9.20 12.48 -30.55
CA GLU A 605 -10.26 11.47 -30.48
C GLU A 605 -11.54 12.05 -29.85
N LYS A 606 -11.41 12.83 -28.76
CA LYS A 606 -12.55 13.48 -28.11
C LYS A 606 -13.23 14.54 -28.99
N ILE A 607 -12.47 15.31 -29.76
CA ILE A 607 -13.00 16.28 -30.72
C ILE A 607 -13.83 15.52 -31.77
N LYS A 608 -13.26 14.46 -32.35
CA LYS A 608 -13.95 13.60 -33.32
C LYS A 608 -15.27 13.06 -32.76
N ASP A 609 -15.24 12.48 -31.56
CA ASP A 609 -16.41 11.88 -30.95
C ASP A 609 -17.49 12.90 -30.57
N MET A 610 -17.08 14.05 -30.03
CA MET A 610 -18.02 15.07 -29.56
C MET A 610 -18.65 15.91 -30.66
N PHE A 611 -17.90 16.20 -31.73
CA PHE A 611 -18.37 17.04 -32.84
C PHE A 611 -18.85 16.19 -34.02
N HIS A 612 -18.75 14.86 -33.94
CA HIS A 612 -19.13 13.91 -35.00
C HIS A 612 -18.48 14.25 -36.35
N CYS A 613 -17.27 14.78 -36.33
CA CYS A 613 -16.53 15.21 -37.51
C CYS A 613 -15.72 14.07 -38.14
N GLN A 614 -15.49 14.17 -39.44
CA GLN A 614 -14.67 13.22 -40.19
C GLN A 614 -13.18 13.45 -39.88
N PRO A 615 -12.33 12.41 -39.96
CA PRO A 615 -10.90 12.57 -39.70
C PRO A 615 -10.23 13.63 -40.59
N GLU A 616 -10.77 13.86 -41.79
CA GLU A 616 -10.28 14.86 -42.74
C GLU A 616 -10.59 16.31 -42.33
N GLU A 617 -11.37 16.51 -41.26
CA GLU A 617 -11.74 17.83 -40.72
C GLU A 617 -10.87 18.24 -39.52
N ILE A 618 -9.99 17.34 -39.04
CA ILE A 618 -9.09 17.59 -37.90
C ILE A 618 -7.63 17.57 -38.38
N LEU A 619 -6.86 18.59 -37.97
CA LEU A 619 -5.45 18.72 -38.27
C LEU A 619 -4.61 18.70 -37.00
N TYR A 620 -3.61 17.83 -36.95
CA TYR A 620 -2.52 17.85 -35.98
C TYR A 620 -1.29 18.52 -36.60
N VAL A 621 -0.69 19.47 -35.89
CA VAL A 621 0.52 20.19 -36.32
C VAL A 621 1.60 20.07 -35.27
N CYS A 622 2.82 19.73 -35.70
CA CYS A 622 4.01 19.64 -34.86
C CYS A 622 5.27 20.09 -35.62
N GLU A 623 6.43 20.17 -34.96
CA GLU A 623 7.69 20.59 -35.61
C GLU A 623 8.47 19.38 -36.20
N SER A 624 8.47 18.24 -35.51
CA SER A 624 9.32 17.09 -35.83
C SER A 624 8.66 16.11 -36.80
N ASP A 625 9.36 15.73 -37.88
CA ASP A 625 8.94 14.68 -38.82
C ASP A 625 8.71 13.33 -38.09
N SER A 626 9.57 13.00 -37.12
CA SER A 626 9.45 11.75 -36.35
C SER A 626 8.17 11.72 -35.50
N LEU A 627 7.79 12.88 -34.95
CA LEU A 627 6.56 13.03 -34.19
C LEU A 627 5.33 12.99 -35.11
N GLN A 628 5.41 13.62 -36.28
CA GLN A 628 4.37 13.56 -37.30
C GLN A 628 4.09 12.10 -37.69
N ASP A 629 5.11 11.32 -38.04
CA ASP A 629 4.95 9.92 -38.44
C ASP A 629 4.40 9.06 -37.30
N PHE A 630 4.85 9.31 -36.07
CA PHE A 630 4.31 8.65 -34.89
C PHE A 630 2.80 8.91 -34.70
N VAL A 631 2.35 10.16 -34.86
CA VAL A 631 0.92 10.52 -34.72
C VAL A 631 0.09 10.00 -35.89
N ARG A 632 0.62 9.98 -37.12
CA ARG A 632 -0.05 9.39 -38.31
C ARG A 632 -0.35 7.90 -38.13
N GLN A 633 0.48 7.19 -37.38
CA GLN A 633 0.27 5.76 -37.11
C GLN A 633 -0.77 5.52 -36.01
N LEU A 634 -0.99 6.48 -35.11
CA LEU A 634 -1.91 6.36 -33.97
C LEU A 634 -3.30 6.96 -34.23
N THR A 635 -3.41 7.88 -35.18
CA THR A 635 -4.65 8.63 -35.43
C THR A 635 -5.02 8.59 -36.90
N THR A 636 -6.32 8.68 -37.19
CA THR A 636 -6.82 8.74 -38.57
C THR A 636 -6.85 10.16 -39.14
N CYS A 637 -6.49 11.19 -38.36
CA CYS A 637 -6.56 12.60 -38.78
C CYS A 637 -5.34 13.03 -39.61
N HIS A 638 -5.43 14.20 -40.26
CA HIS A 638 -4.27 14.77 -40.94
C HIS A 638 -3.22 15.20 -39.91
N ALA A 639 -1.98 14.76 -40.10
CA ALA A 639 -0.84 15.22 -39.30
C ALA A 639 0.24 15.78 -40.23
N VAL A 640 0.67 17.01 -39.96
CA VAL A 640 1.62 17.79 -40.77
C VAL A 640 2.70 18.42 -39.89
N THR A 641 3.88 18.63 -40.46
CA THR A 641 4.88 19.52 -39.87
C THR A 641 4.49 20.99 -40.02
N LEU A 642 5.07 21.88 -39.22
CA LEU A 642 4.86 23.32 -39.34
C LEU A 642 5.22 23.84 -40.73
N GLU A 643 6.33 23.38 -41.31
CA GLU A 643 6.76 23.74 -42.66
C GLU A 643 5.66 23.42 -43.69
N THR A 644 5.15 22.18 -43.65
CA THR A 644 4.07 21.73 -44.53
C THR A 644 2.78 22.51 -44.28
N PHE A 645 2.45 22.74 -43.01
CA PHE A 645 1.27 23.53 -42.62
C PHE A 645 1.33 24.95 -43.19
N MET A 646 2.50 25.57 -43.27
CA MET A 646 2.64 26.92 -43.81
C MET A 646 2.56 26.95 -45.33
N ARG A 647 3.12 25.94 -46.01
CA ARG A 647 3.15 25.84 -47.48
C ARG A 647 1.79 25.49 -48.10
N GLU A 648 0.98 24.68 -47.43
CA GLU A 648 -0.24 24.09 -48.01
C GLU A 648 -1.53 24.77 -47.53
N GLU A 649 -2.62 24.57 -48.28
CA GLU A 649 -3.96 25.06 -47.95
C GLU A 649 -4.85 23.91 -47.46
N PHE A 650 -5.70 24.20 -46.47
CA PHE A 650 -6.47 23.19 -45.75
C PHE A 650 -7.98 23.50 -45.78
N PRO A 651 -8.63 23.45 -46.95
CA PRO A 651 -10.00 23.94 -47.10
C PRO A 651 -11.07 23.10 -46.38
N LYS A 652 -10.76 21.83 -46.06
CA LYS A 652 -11.68 20.92 -45.35
C LYS A 652 -11.48 20.92 -43.83
N ILE A 653 -10.40 21.53 -43.33
CA ILE A 653 -10.06 21.49 -41.91
C ILE A 653 -10.92 22.48 -41.13
N GLN A 654 -11.48 21.98 -40.04
CA GLN A 654 -12.29 22.76 -39.11
C GLN A 654 -11.64 22.82 -37.73
N HIS A 655 -10.95 21.77 -37.30
CA HIS A 655 -10.33 21.68 -35.98
C HIS A 655 -8.81 21.53 -36.11
N ILE A 656 -8.06 22.23 -35.27
CA ILE A 656 -6.60 22.18 -35.24
C ILE A 656 -6.13 21.94 -33.81
N VAL A 657 -5.29 20.93 -33.64
CA VAL A 657 -4.52 20.67 -32.42
C VAL A 657 -3.05 20.86 -32.76
N MET A 658 -2.39 21.77 -32.03
CA MET A 658 -0.97 22.07 -32.24
C MET A 658 -0.18 21.59 -31.03
N ASP A 659 0.84 20.78 -31.25
CA ASP A 659 1.67 20.18 -30.22
C ASP A 659 3.10 20.68 -30.32
N GLU A 660 3.79 20.72 -29.18
CA GLU A 660 5.16 21.23 -29.05
C GLU A 660 5.36 22.65 -29.61
N THR A 661 4.36 23.52 -29.42
CA THR A 661 4.38 24.86 -30.03
C THR A 661 5.51 25.77 -29.53
N GLU A 662 6.19 25.41 -28.43
CA GLU A 662 7.44 26.05 -28.00
C GLU A 662 8.64 25.81 -28.94
N ASN A 663 8.56 24.77 -29.79
CA ASN A 663 9.59 24.40 -30.76
C ASN A 663 9.39 25.08 -32.13
N PHE A 664 8.27 25.75 -32.35
CA PHE A 664 7.92 26.29 -33.67
C PHE A 664 8.80 27.49 -34.03
N CYS A 665 9.35 27.50 -35.24
CA CYS A 665 10.17 28.60 -35.73
C CYS A 665 9.31 29.71 -36.38
N SER A 666 9.54 30.99 -36.03
CA SER A 666 8.84 32.12 -36.67
C SER A 666 9.33 32.47 -38.07
N GLU A 667 10.43 31.86 -38.55
CA GLU A 667 10.96 32.06 -39.91
C GLU A 667 9.92 31.74 -40.99
N TYR A 668 8.98 30.83 -40.71
CA TYR A 668 7.91 30.46 -41.64
C TYR A 668 6.72 31.46 -41.68
N GLY A 669 6.75 32.53 -40.88
CA GLY A 669 5.71 33.57 -40.82
C GLY A 669 4.66 33.36 -39.71
N GLY A 670 3.54 34.09 -39.79
CA GLY A 670 2.50 34.14 -38.75
C GLY A 670 1.59 32.91 -38.66
N TRP A 671 2.14 31.74 -38.33
CA TRP A 671 1.42 30.46 -38.27
C TRP A 671 0.21 30.48 -37.34
N TYR A 672 0.32 31.15 -36.18
CA TYR A 672 -0.78 31.24 -35.21
C TYR A 672 -1.99 32.01 -35.79
N LYS A 673 -1.71 33.05 -36.58
CA LYS A 673 -2.76 33.81 -37.30
C LYS A 673 -3.41 32.94 -38.39
N LYS A 674 -2.64 32.11 -39.10
CA LYS A 674 -3.16 31.14 -40.07
C LYS A 674 -4.11 30.14 -39.41
N ALA A 675 -3.66 29.50 -38.32
CA ALA A 675 -4.47 28.53 -37.57
C ALA A 675 -5.77 29.13 -37.02
N LYS A 676 -5.70 30.36 -36.51
CA LYS A 676 -6.89 31.10 -36.04
C LYS A 676 -7.86 31.45 -37.16
N ASN A 677 -7.37 31.81 -38.34
CA ASN A 677 -8.24 32.11 -39.48
C ASN A 677 -8.96 30.86 -40.01
N ILE A 678 -8.31 29.69 -40.00
CA ILE A 678 -8.91 28.41 -40.41
C ILE A 678 -10.00 27.98 -39.41
N THR A 679 -9.69 28.02 -38.12
CA THR A 679 -10.62 27.54 -37.07
C THR A 679 -11.72 28.56 -36.71
N HIS A 680 -11.45 29.85 -36.88
CA HIS A 680 -12.36 30.95 -36.54
C HIS A 680 -12.50 31.95 -37.70
N PRO A 681 -13.12 31.54 -38.83
CA PRO A 681 -13.25 32.40 -40.00
C PRO A 681 -14.06 33.67 -39.69
N LYS A 682 -13.57 34.83 -40.17
CA LYS A 682 -14.18 36.14 -39.92
C LYS A 682 -15.35 36.48 -40.85
N VAL A 683 -15.56 35.72 -41.91
CA VAL A 683 -16.53 36.01 -42.98
C VAL A 683 -17.63 34.94 -42.98
N LYS A 684 -18.91 35.36 -43.00
CA LYS A 684 -20.04 34.46 -43.23
C LYS A 684 -20.00 34.00 -44.69
N GLU A 685 -19.90 32.70 -44.93
CA GLU A 685 -20.27 32.16 -46.24
C GLU A 685 -21.76 32.43 -46.48
N ALA A 686 -22.09 32.97 -47.65
CA ALA A 686 -23.46 33.31 -48.02
C ALA A 686 -24.31 32.03 -48.10
N GLY A 687 -25.11 31.77 -47.07
CA GLY A 687 -26.04 30.64 -46.98
C GLY A 687 -25.93 29.77 -45.72
N SER A 688 -24.91 29.96 -44.87
CA SER A 688 -24.81 29.26 -43.58
C SER A 688 -25.35 30.11 -42.43
N GLU A 689 -26.38 29.65 -41.74
CA GLU A 689 -26.99 30.35 -40.60
C GLU A 689 -26.11 30.34 -39.33
N ASN A 690 -25.02 29.56 -39.29
CA ASN A 690 -24.08 29.50 -38.15
C ASN A 690 -22.62 29.68 -38.59
N LEU A 691 -21.91 30.64 -37.97
CA LEU A 691 -20.43 30.72 -38.07
C LEU A 691 -19.84 29.47 -37.41
N HIS A 692 -19.33 28.53 -38.20
CA HIS A 692 -18.63 27.37 -37.66
C HIS A 692 -17.36 27.83 -36.93
N ARG A 693 -17.34 27.70 -35.60
CA ARG A 693 -16.13 27.89 -34.79
C ARG A 693 -15.54 26.54 -34.44
N GLY A 694 -14.46 26.23 -35.13
CA GLY A 694 -13.60 25.09 -34.89
C GLY A 694 -12.92 25.12 -33.53
N ILE A 695 -12.14 24.07 -33.27
CA ILE A 695 -11.31 23.97 -32.06
C ILE A 695 -9.88 24.33 -32.42
N LEU A 696 -9.24 25.20 -31.65
CA LEU A 696 -7.81 25.55 -31.73
C LEU A 696 -7.17 25.35 -30.36
N TRP A 697 -6.59 24.18 -30.12
CA TRP A 697 -5.95 23.87 -28.84
C TRP A 697 -4.44 23.75 -29.04
N LEU A 698 -3.68 24.52 -28.26
CA LEU A 698 -2.23 24.62 -28.36
C LEU A 698 -1.60 24.01 -27.11
N PHE A 699 -0.77 22.99 -27.30
CA PHE A 699 -0.03 22.34 -26.22
C PHE A 699 1.40 22.85 -26.22
N LEU A 700 1.88 23.26 -25.04
CA LEU A 700 3.24 23.76 -24.85
C LEU A 700 3.81 23.41 -23.49
N ASP A 701 5.14 23.36 -23.41
CA ASP A 701 5.89 23.13 -22.17
C ASP A 701 6.73 24.37 -21.86
N PRO A 702 6.44 25.10 -20.77
CA PRO A 702 7.16 26.32 -20.43
C PRO A 702 8.62 26.07 -20.00
N PHE A 703 9.03 24.83 -19.74
CA PHE A 703 10.40 24.45 -19.36
C PHE A 703 11.27 23.94 -20.52
N GLN A 704 10.70 23.68 -21.71
CA GLN A 704 11.42 23.12 -22.86
C GLN A 704 11.62 24.11 -24.02
N VAL A 705 11.89 25.39 -23.73
CA VAL A 705 12.10 26.39 -24.79
C VAL A 705 13.50 26.25 -25.41
N HIS A 706 13.57 25.87 -26.70
CA HIS A 706 14.82 25.51 -27.38
C HIS A 706 15.55 26.67 -28.10
N HIS A 707 14.86 27.77 -28.44
CA HIS A 707 15.41 28.80 -29.34
C HIS A 707 15.36 30.22 -28.75
N ALA A 708 16.32 31.06 -29.15
CA ALA A 708 16.32 32.50 -28.86
C ALA A 708 15.39 33.28 -29.82
N ASP A 709 14.97 32.64 -30.91
CA ASP A 709 14.06 33.20 -31.91
C ASP A 709 12.61 33.19 -31.42
N ALA A 710 11.79 34.11 -31.92
CA ALA A 710 10.39 34.19 -31.54
C ALA A 710 9.66 32.90 -31.99
N SER A 711 8.89 32.26 -31.12
CA SER A 711 8.11 31.05 -31.47
C SER A 711 6.86 31.33 -32.30
N GLY A 712 6.54 32.61 -32.56
CA GLY A 712 5.30 33.04 -33.20
C GLY A 712 4.05 32.96 -32.31
N LEU A 713 4.17 32.45 -31.07
CA LEU A 713 3.13 32.49 -30.05
C LEU A 713 2.89 33.92 -29.54
N PRO A 714 1.66 34.25 -29.09
CA PRO A 714 1.44 35.43 -28.27
C PRO A 714 2.32 35.38 -27.01
N PRO A 715 2.74 36.55 -26.46
CA PRO A 715 3.45 36.60 -25.18
C PRO A 715 2.72 35.80 -24.10
N PRO A 716 3.42 35.13 -23.16
CA PRO A 716 2.79 34.28 -22.14
C PRO A 716 1.64 34.93 -21.35
N LEU A 717 1.72 36.25 -21.12
CA LEU A 717 0.67 37.05 -20.46
C LEU A 717 -0.54 37.36 -21.35
N ALA A 718 -0.44 37.15 -22.66
CA ALA A 718 -1.54 37.31 -23.63
C ALA A 718 -2.19 35.96 -24.01
N GLN A 719 -1.70 34.84 -23.47
CA GLN A 719 -2.23 33.51 -23.73
C GLN A 719 -3.45 33.23 -22.84
N PHE A 720 -4.62 33.73 -23.24
CA PHE A 720 -5.89 33.46 -22.56
C PHE A 720 -6.98 33.03 -23.54
N PRO A 721 -7.81 32.02 -23.19
CA PRO A 721 -7.78 31.27 -21.93
C PRO A 721 -6.63 30.24 -21.88
N ARG A 722 -6.07 30.00 -20.68
CA ARG A 722 -5.01 29.00 -20.45
C ARG A 722 -5.37 28.01 -19.35
N LYS A 723 -4.86 26.79 -19.44
CA LYS A 723 -5.00 25.74 -18.41
C LYS A 723 -3.67 25.04 -18.16
N MET A 724 -3.33 24.86 -16.89
CA MET A 724 -2.10 24.18 -16.46
C MET A 724 -2.36 22.71 -16.16
N VAL A 725 -1.55 21.81 -16.72
CA VAL A 725 -1.56 20.37 -16.43
C VAL A 725 -0.32 20.04 -15.61
N LYS A 726 -0.54 19.55 -14.38
CA LYS A 726 0.52 19.41 -13.36
C LYS A 726 1.01 17.98 -13.09
N GLY A 727 0.39 16.95 -13.69
CA GLY A 727 0.69 15.55 -13.35
C GLY A 727 1.91 15.00 -14.09
N VAL A 728 2.96 14.61 -13.37
CA VAL A 728 4.14 13.93 -13.94
C VAL A 728 3.92 12.41 -13.95
N HIS A 729 3.95 11.80 -15.15
CA HIS A 729 3.63 10.39 -15.38
C HIS A 729 4.88 9.58 -15.73
N CYS A 730 5.75 9.42 -14.74
CA CYS A 730 6.93 8.57 -14.78
C CYS A 730 7.24 8.03 -13.38
N ALA A 731 8.22 7.13 -13.28
CA ALA A 731 8.68 6.56 -12.02
C ALA A 731 9.17 7.64 -11.04
N LEU A 732 9.05 7.36 -9.75
CA LEU A 732 9.31 8.25 -8.63
C LEU A 732 10.72 8.83 -8.67
N GLU A 733 11.72 8.01 -8.95
CA GLU A 733 13.13 8.40 -9.05
C GLU A 733 13.32 9.44 -10.17
N ILE A 734 12.67 9.24 -11.31
CA ILE A 734 12.73 10.15 -12.46
C ILE A 734 11.96 11.45 -12.14
N ALA A 735 10.75 11.34 -11.59
CA ALA A 735 9.92 12.49 -11.23
C ALA A 735 10.60 13.40 -10.20
N LYS A 736 11.34 12.83 -9.23
CA LYS A 736 12.15 13.58 -8.26
C LYS A 736 13.21 14.44 -8.96
N ILE A 737 13.93 13.85 -9.91
CA ILE A 737 14.95 14.57 -10.70
C ILE A 737 14.28 15.68 -11.52
N MET A 738 13.18 15.39 -12.20
CA MET A 738 12.45 16.40 -12.97
C MET A 738 12.02 17.59 -12.09
N LYS A 739 11.54 17.34 -10.87
CA LYS A 739 11.19 18.40 -9.91
C LYS A 739 12.40 19.20 -9.47
N GLU A 740 13.52 18.55 -9.18
CA GLU A 740 14.75 19.22 -8.78
C GLU A 740 15.25 20.13 -9.91
N GLU A 741 15.27 19.63 -11.15
CA GLU A 741 15.71 20.41 -12.31
C GLU A 741 14.72 21.54 -12.66
N MET A 742 13.40 21.31 -12.58
CA MET A 742 12.41 22.40 -12.73
C MET A 742 12.60 23.51 -11.68
N LYS A 743 12.94 23.13 -10.44
CA LYS A 743 13.26 24.11 -9.39
C LYS A 743 14.54 24.88 -9.72
N ARG A 744 15.58 24.21 -10.23
CA ARG A 744 16.81 24.86 -10.69
C ARG A 744 16.56 25.85 -11.83
N VAL A 745 15.77 25.48 -12.84
CA VAL A 745 15.37 26.39 -13.95
C VAL A 745 14.69 27.65 -13.40
N ARG A 746 13.86 27.51 -12.36
CA ARG A 746 13.16 28.65 -11.77
C ARG A 746 14.08 29.57 -10.95
N GLU A 747 15.06 28.99 -10.26
CA GLU A 747 16.04 29.74 -9.46
C GLU A 747 17.10 30.41 -10.34
N ASN A 748 17.51 29.74 -11.43
CA ASN A 748 18.49 30.20 -12.40
C ASN A 748 17.89 30.06 -13.81
N PRO A 749 17.05 31.02 -14.25
CA PRO A 749 16.43 30.96 -15.57
C PRO A 749 17.48 31.11 -16.69
N PRO A 750 17.30 30.41 -17.83
CA PRO A 750 18.15 30.57 -19.00
C PRO A 750 18.28 32.04 -19.44
N SER A 751 19.46 32.44 -19.92
CA SER A 751 19.72 33.83 -20.33
C SER A 751 18.87 34.32 -21.51
N ASN A 752 18.28 33.41 -22.28
CA ASN A 752 17.37 33.68 -23.40
C ASN A 752 15.88 33.69 -23.00
N MET A 753 15.54 33.48 -21.73
CA MET A 753 14.15 33.42 -21.26
C MET A 753 13.57 34.82 -21.05
N SER A 754 12.35 35.06 -21.56
CA SER A 754 11.67 36.36 -21.41
C SER A 754 11.14 36.57 -19.97
N PRO A 755 11.01 37.83 -19.50
CA PRO A 755 10.42 38.14 -18.20
C PRO A 755 9.00 37.58 -18.02
N ASP A 756 8.21 37.55 -19.09
CA ASP A 756 6.84 37.02 -19.10
C ASP A 756 6.81 35.49 -18.94
N ALA A 757 7.77 34.77 -19.54
CA ALA A 757 7.91 33.32 -19.37
C ALA A 757 8.38 32.98 -17.96
N LEU A 758 9.26 33.79 -17.38
CA LEU A 758 9.73 33.67 -16.01
C LEU A 758 8.60 33.90 -14.99
N ALA A 759 7.76 34.92 -15.21
CA ALA A 759 6.57 35.16 -14.38
C ALA A 759 5.59 33.96 -14.42
N LEU A 760 5.37 33.38 -15.61
CA LEU A 760 4.56 32.18 -15.77
C LEU A 760 5.16 30.99 -15.00
N LEU A 761 6.47 30.77 -15.06
CA LEU A 761 7.16 29.71 -14.30
C LEU A 761 7.11 29.93 -12.78
N GLN A 762 7.07 31.18 -12.32
CA GLN A 762 6.87 31.52 -10.91
C GLN A 762 5.45 31.21 -10.43
N GLU A 763 4.43 31.33 -11.29
CA GLU A 763 3.05 30.90 -10.99
C GLU A 763 2.91 29.37 -10.88
N VAL A 764 3.83 28.60 -11.48
CA VAL A 764 3.81 27.14 -11.41
C VAL A 764 4.26 26.65 -10.03
N ALA A 765 3.30 26.10 -9.28
CA ALA A 765 3.55 25.36 -8.05
C ALA A 765 4.25 24.01 -8.32
N CYS A 766 5.56 24.03 -8.59
CA CYS A 766 6.39 22.84 -8.80
C CYS A 766 6.37 21.86 -7.60
N GLU A 767 6.01 22.36 -6.41
CA GLU A 767 5.87 21.52 -5.21
C GLU A 767 4.74 20.51 -5.34
N GLU A 768 3.65 20.87 -6.03
CA GLU A 768 2.47 20.05 -6.31
C GLU A 768 2.67 19.06 -7.48
N ALA A 769 3.76 19.20 -8.25
CA ALA A 769 4.00 18.43 -9.49
C ALA A 769 4.56 17.01 -9.24
N VAL A 770 5.26 16.76 -8.13
CA VAL A 770 5.67 15.39 -7.79
C VAL A 770 4.47 14.64 -7.28
N CYS A 771 4.03 13.73 -8.13
CA CYS A 771 2.82 12.98 -7.92
C CYS A 771 2.88 12.24 -6.58
N VAL A 772 1.80 12.39 -5.81
CA VAL A 772 1.45 11.55 -4.66
C VAL A 772 1.34 10.05 -5.07
N GLN A 773 1.40 9.75 -6.38
CA GLN A 773 1.11 8.46 -7.02
C GLN A 773 2.32 7.84 -7.78
N ALA A 774 3.56 8.29 -7.54
CA ALA A 774 4.70 7.88 -8.36
C ALA A 774 5.29 6.49 -7.97
N LEU A 775 5.30 5.56 -8.93
CA LEU A 775 5.73 4.16 -8.80
C LEU A 775 7.27 4.03 -8.76
N PRO A 776 7.84 2.98 -8.14
CA PRO A 776 9.28 2.81 -8.11
C PRO A 776 9.84 2.53 -9.50
N GLY A 777 11.02 3.06 -9.79
CA GLY A 777 11.78 2.81 -11.00
C GLY A 777 13.28 3.04 -10.76
N VAL A 778 14.03 3.30 -11.82
CA VAL A 778 15.49 3.38 -11.77
C VAL A 778 15.99 4.70 -12.29
N TYR A 779 16.85 5.34 -11.50
CA TYR A 779 17.68 6.46 -11.94
C TYR A 779 19.13 6.20 -11.55
N GLU A 780 20.02 6.19 -12.54
CA GLU A 780 21.45 6.08 -12.30
C GLU A 780 22.22 7.13 -13.10
N THR A 781 23.27 7.66 -12.49
CA THR A 781 24.19 8.61 -13.13
C THR A 781 25.62 8.12 -13.02
N LYS A 782 26.35 8.15 -14.14
CA LYS A 782 27.79 7.90 -14.17
C LYS A 782 28.49 9.02 -14.94
N SER A 783 29.64 9.44 -14.46
CA SER A 783 30.47 10.47 -15.09
C SER A 783 31.91 10.02 -15.28
N ASN A 784 32.70 10.83 -16.01
CA ASN A 784 34.11 10.55 -16.31
C ASN A 784 34.35 9.24 -17.08
N LEU A 785 33.45 8.87 -18.00
CA LEU A 785 33.56 7.64 -18.78
C LEU A 785 34.17 7.89 -20.16
N THR A 786 34.95 6.95 -20.69
CA THR A 786 35.30 6.93 -22.12
C THR A 786 34.11 6.45 -22.96
N ILE A 787 34.12 6.74 -24.27
CA ILE A 787 33.08 6.25 -25.21
C ILE A 787 32.93 4.72 -25.12
N GLU A 788 34.03 3.98 -25.00
CA GLU A 788 34.03 2.51 -24.88
C GLU A 788 33.41 2.05 -23.55
N GLN A 789 33.73 2.72 -22.44
CA GLN A 789 33.12 2.43 -21.14
C GLN A 789 31.61 2.74 -21.14
N ILE A 790 31.19 3.83 -21.80
CA ILE A 790 29.78 4.15 -22.00
C ILE A 790 29.09 3.04 -22.79
N ALA A 791 29.68 2.64 -23.93
CA ALA A 791 29.10 1.62 -24.79
C ALA A 791 28.99 0.25 -24.09
N ASN A 792 30.05 -0.18 -23.40
CA ASN A 792 30.05 -1.42 -22.61
C ASN A 792 29.00 -1.37 -21.51
N TYR A 793 28.88 -0.25 -20.81
CA TYR A 793 27.88 -0.09 -19.77
C TYR A 793 26.44 -0.17 -20.30
N VAL A 794 26.15 0.52 -21.41
CA VAL A 794 24.84 0.45 -22.06
C VAL A 794 24.54 -0.98 -22.50
N ALA A 795 25.51 -1.67 -23.09
CA ALA A 795 25.36 -3.03 -23.57
C ALA A 795 25.15 -4.04 -22.42
N GLU A 796 25.91 -3.95 -21.33
CA GLU A 796 25.74 -4.76 -20.12
C GLU A 796 24.34 -4.57 -19.49
N ARG A 797 23.88 -3.32 -19.40
CA ARG A 797 22.56 -3.01 -18.84
C ARG A 797 21.43 -3.50 -19.74
N CYS A 798 21.52 -3.27 -21.04
CA CYS A 798 20.56 -3.80 -22.00
C CYS A 798 20.52 -5.33 -21.94
N HIS A 799 21.68 -5.99 -21.84
CA HIS A 799 21.74 -7.44 -21.67
C HIS A 799 20.98 -7.93 -20.42
N GLY A 800 21.25 -7.33 -19.26
CA GLY A 800 20.53 -7.67 -18.03
C GLY A 800 19.02 -7.45 -18.13
N LEU A 801 18.59 -6.35 -18.75
CA LEU A 801 17.17 -6.06 -19.00
C LEU A 801 16.56 -7.08 -19.97
N PHE A 802 17.22 -7.43 -21.07
CA PHE A 802 16.70 -8.41 -22.03
C PHE A 802 16.62 -9.82 -21.43
N GLN A 803 17.54 -10.19 -20.54
CA GLN A 803 17.44 -11.42 -19.76
C GLN A 803 16.21 -11.44 -18.84
N CYS A 804 15.83 -10.28 -18.30
CA CYS A 804 14.62 -10.09 -17.52
C CYS A 804 13.33 -10.02 -18.36
N GLY A 805 13.42 -10.02 -19.69
CA GLY A 805 12.27 -10.02 -20.61
C GLY A 805 11.86 -8.64 -21.15
N TYR A 806 12.66 -7.59 -20.92
CA TYR A 806 12.49 -6.32 -21.63
C TYR A 806 12.87 -6.49 -23.11
N MET A 807 12.25 -5.71 -24.01
CA MET A 807 12.47 -5.81 -25.45
C MET A 807 13.26 -4.60 -25.97
N PRO A 808 13.92 -4.70 -27.14
CA PRO A 808 14.68 -3.57 -27.69
C PRO A 808 13.81 -2.33 -27.94
N LYS A 809 12.55 -2.51 -28.35
CA LYS A 809 11.55 -1.43 -28.46
C LYS A 809 11.26 -0.67 -27.17
N ASP A 810 11.61 -1.20 -26.00
CA ASP A 810 11.43 -0.51 -24.73
C ASP A 810 12.54 0.53 -24.48
N VAL A 811 13.60 0.54 -25.31
CA VAL A 811 14.84 1.28 -25.08
C VAL A 811 15.03 2.42 -26.09
N ALA A 812 15.45 3.59 -25.59
CA ALA A 812 16.04 4.66 -26.38
C ALA A 812 17.41 5.05 -25.83
N ILE A 813 18.37 5.29 -26.72
CA ILE A 813 19.68 5.85 -26.45
C ILE A 813 19.71 7.23 -27.09
N LEU A 814 19.73 8.26 -26.26
CA LEU A 814 19.59 9.64 -26.70
C LEU A 814 20.91 10.38 -26.50
N CYS A 815 21.46 10.93 -27.58
CA CYS A 815 22.62 11.81 -27.55
C CYS A 815 22.18 13.26 -27.33
N ARG A 816 23.01 14.04 -26.62
CA ARG A 816 22.75 15.47 -26.43
C ARG A 816 22.62 16.23 -27.76
N ARG A 817 23.53 15.99 -28.71
CA ARG A 817 23.52 16.60 -30.06
C ARG A 817 23.43 15.53 -31.13
N GLY A 818 22.85 15.86 -32.29
CA GLY A 818 22.78 14.96 -33.45
C GLY A 818 24.16 14.54 -33.96
N GLU A 819 25.12 15.47 -33.93
CA GLU A 819 26.51 15.23 -34.35
C GLU A 819 27.20 14.13 -33.51
N ASP A 820 26.80 13.97 -32.24
CA ASP A 820 27.37 12.97 -31.35
C ASP A 820 26.89 11.54 -31.65
N GLN A 821 25.76 11.39 -32.36
CA GLN A 821 25.18 10.09 -32.68
C GLN A 821 26.18 9.20 -33.45
N GLY A 822 26.89 9.78 -34.43
CA GLY A 822 27.90 9.07 -35.21
C GLY A 822 29.09 8.59 -34.36
N ARG A 823 29.48 9.38 -33.35
CA ARG A 823 30.61 9.07 -32.45
C ARG A 823 30.32 7.84 -31.59
N TYR A 824 29.12 7.75 -31.02
CA TYR A 824 28.74 6.64 -30.13
C TYR A 824 28.32 5.37 -30.89
N LYS A 825 27.73 5.51 -32.09
CA LYS A 825 27.13 4.39 -32.83
C LYS A 825 28.09 3.22 -33.05
N LEU A 826 29.31 3.49 -33.52
CA LEU A 826 30.31 2.44 -33.78
C LEU A 826 30.76 1.69 -32.52
N ALA A 827 30.86 2.39 -31.38
CA ALA A 827 31.21 1.77 -30.11
C ALA A 827 30.05 0.92 -29.56
N LEU A 828 28.82 1.43 -29.66
CA LEU A 828 27.61 0.74 -29.23
C LEU A 828 27.35 -0.54 -30.03
N VAL A 829 27.49 -0.51 -31.36
CA VAL A 829 27.35 -1.71 -32.20
C VAL A 829 28.36 -2.79 -31.76
N ARG A 830 29.64 -2.42 -31.63
CA ARG A 830 30.69 -3.35 -31.19
C ARG A 830 30.41 -3.93 -29.80
N ALA A 831 30.02 -3.09 -28.84
CA ALA A 831 29.71 -3.55 -27.49
C ALA A 831 28.48 -4.48 -27.45
N MET A 832 27.43 -4.18 -28.22
CA MET A 832 26.23 -5.02 -28.31
C MET A 832 26.50 -6.37 -28.99
N GLU A 833 27.38 -6.41 -30.00
CA GLU A 833 27.80 -7.65 -30.67
C GLU A 833 28.57 -8.59 -29.73
N LEU A 834 29.45 -8.05 -28.89
CA LEU A 834 30.26 -8.83 -27.94
C LEU A 834 29.42 -9.53 -26.86
N ILE A 835 28.22 -9.02 -26.59
CA ILE A 835 27.31 -9.52 -25.54
C ILE A 835 26.22 -10.44 -26.14
N LYS A 836 26.29 -10.77 -27.45
CA LYS A 836 25.37 -11.71 -28.10
C LYS A 836 25.35 -13.05 -27.33
N THR A 837 24.18 -13.41 -26.81
CA THR A 837 23.89 -14.76 -26.32
C THR A 837 23.30 -15.59 -27.45
N HIS A 838 23.59 -16.90 -27.46
CA HIS A 838 23.13 -17.85 -28.47
C HIS A 838 21.62 -17.67 -28.75
N GLY A 839 21.27 -17.23 -29.96
CA GLY A 839 19.89 -17.15 -30.46
C GLY A 839 19.21 -15.77 -30.46
N ALA A 840 19.87 -14.68 -30.04
CA ALA A 840 19.30 -13.33 -30.17
C ALA A 840 19.39 -12.79 -31.62
N LYS A 841 18.30 -12.19 -32.12
CA LYS A 841 18.35 -11.34 -33.33
C LYS A 841 19.42 -10.25 -33.13
N GLU A 842 20.09 -9.89 -34.21
CA GLU A 842 21.01 -8.75 -34.22
C GLU A 842 20.32 -7.51 -33.65
N VAL A 843 20.96 -6.84 -32.69
CA VAL A 843 20.43 -5.59 -32.11
C VAL A 843 20.60 -4.52 -33.17
N VAL A 844 19.48 -4.13 -33.78
CA VAL A 844 19.44 -3.07 -34.79
C VAL A 844 19.12 -1.75 -34.10
N PHE A 845 19.78 -0.69 -34.56
CA PHE A 845 19.48 0.68 -34.14
C PHE A 845 18.62 1.37 -35.20
N SER A 846 17.49 1.91 -34.77
CA SER A 846 16.60 2.75 -35.58
C SER A 846 16.70 4.22 -35.16
N GLN A 847 16.29 5.12 -36.06
CA GLN A 847 16.10 6.55 -35.73
C GLN A 847 14.71 6.79 -35.14
N ALA A 848 14.45 8.01 -34.66
CA ALA A 848 13.18 8.40 -34.03
C ALA A 848 11.93 8.13 -34.90
N ALA A 849 12.02 8.25 -36.23
CA ALA A 849 10.93 7.88 -37.15
C ALA A 849 10.52 6.40 -37.05
N GLY A 850 11.42 5.52 -36.60
CA GLY A 850 11.18 4.10 -36.34
C GLY A 850 10.72 3.77 -34.91
N VAL A 851 10.24 4.75 -34.13
CA VAL A 851 9.88 4.57 -32.71
C VAL A 851 8.73 3.56 -32.48
N GLN A 852 7.93 3.18 -33.47
CA GLN A 852 6.98 2.08 -33.29
C GLN A 852 7.56 0.69 -33.60
N GLY A 853 8.77 0.64 -34.17
CA GLY A 853 9.47 -0.59 -34.51
C GLY A 853 9.95 -1.39 -33.30
N ASP A 854 10.43 -2.60 -33.57
CA ASP A 854 10.91 -3.55 -32.55
C ASP A 854 12.37 -3.28 -32.10
N ASP A 855 12.99 -2.21 -32.59
CA ASP A 855 14.43 -1.90 -32.47
C ASP A 855 14.76 -0.88 -31.36
N ILE A 856 16.04 -0.80 -30.99
CA ILE A 856 16.53 0.25 -30.08
C ILE A 856 16.61 1.57 -30.85
N VAL A 857 15.99 2.63 -30.31
CA VAL A 857 16.14 3.96 -30.90
C VAL A 857 17.50 4.54 -30.49
N LEU A 858 18.32 4.97 -31.45
CA LEU A 858 19.54 5.74 -31.21
C LEU A 858 19.43 7.05 -31.96
N ASP A 859 19.22 8.16 -31.26
CA ASP A 859 19.02 9.48 -31.89
C ASP A 859 19.45 10.63 -30.98
N SER A 860 19.29 11.88 -31.42
CA SER A 860 19.44 13.06 -30.58
C SER A 860 18.18 13.34 -29.76
N ILE A 861 18.37 14.06 -28.66
CA ILE A 861 17.27 14.48 -27.80
C ILE A 861 16.26 15.39 -28.51
N GLN A 862 16.72 16.20 -29.47
CA GLN A 862 15.90 17.12 -30.25
C GLN A 862 15.02 16.35 -31.25
N GLN A 863 15.59 15.37 -31.95
CA GLN A 863 14.83 14.53 -32.90
C GLN A 863 13.82 13.61 -32.19
N PHE A 864 14.11 13.24 -30.93
CA PHE A 864 13.21 12.47 -30.07
C PHE A 864 12.22 13.34 -29.27
N SER A 865 11.95 14.58 -29.71
CA SER A 865 10.95 15.44 -29.11
C SER A 865 9.53 14.88 -29.30
N GLY A 866 8.61 15.18 -28.38
CA GLY A 866 7.29 14.53 -28.24
C GLY A 866 7.27 13.05 -27.87
N LEU A 867 8.37 12.32 -28.05
CA LEU A 867 8.45 10.86 -27.91
C LEU A 867 8.94 10.42 -26.53
N TRP A 868 8.71 9.15 -26.19
CA TRP A 868 9.16 8.54 -24.93
C TRP A 868 9.39 7.02 -25.03
N ARG A 869 10.16 6.49 -24.09
CA ARG A 869 10.42 5.06 -23.90
C ARG A 869 10.39 4.66 -22.43
N ASN A 870 10.18 3.37 -22.18
CA ASN A 870 10.24 2.80 -20.84
C ASN A 870 11.63 3.01 -20.24
N ILE A 871 12.67 2.75 -21.04
CA ILE A 871 14.07 2.85 -20.66
C ILE A 871 14.78 3.87 -21.56
N VAL A 872 15.46 4.84 -20.94
CA VAL A 872 16.27 5.85 -21.66
C VAL A 872 17.70 5.88 -21.14
N PHE A 873 18.66 5.81 -22.06
CA PHE A 873 20.07 6.11 -21.83
C PHE A 873 20.39 7.50 -22.40
N GLY A 874 20.64 8.49 -21.55
CA GLY A 874 21.09 9.82 -21.96
C GLY A 874 22.62 9.88 -22.03
N LEU A 875 23.16 10.14 -23.22
CA LEU A 875 24.58 10.28 -23.48
C LEU A 875 24.92 11.76 -23.66
N SER A 876 25.85 12.26 -22.86
CA SER A 876 26.31 13.65 -22.97
C SER A 876 27.83 13.72 -22.83
N PRO A 877 28.53 14.50 -23.67
CA PRO A 877 29.89 14.91 -23.32
C PRO A 877 29.87 15.75 -22.02
N GLU A 878 30.91 15.69 -21.19
CA GLU A 878 31.08 16.66 -20.10
C GLU A 878 31.28 18.07 -20.69
N SER A 879 30.25 18.89 -20.65
CA SER A 879 30.39 20.35 -20.73
C SER A 879 30.33 20.95 -19.32
N THR A 880 30.94 22.13 -19.17
CA THR A 880 31.02 22.89 -17.91
C THR A 880 29.66 23.01 -17.22
N GLN A 881 29.68 23.27 -15.90
CA GLN A 881 28.50 23.53 -15.07
C GLN A 881 27.53 24.62 -15.61
N SER A 882 27.83 25.27 -16.74
CA SER A 882 27.12 26.40 -17.35
C SER A 882 26.13 26.05 -18.48
N GLU A 883 25.83 24.77 -18.75
CA GLU A 883 24.84 24.39 -19.79
C GLU A 883 23.70 23.54 -19.17
N GLU A 884 22.82 24.21 -18.42
CA GLU A 884 22.26 23.76 -17.14
C GLU A 884 21.01 22.83 -17.16
N PHE A 885 20.46 22.39 -18.31
CA PHE A 885 19.09 21.80 -18.33
C PHE A 885 18.88 20.47 -19.06
N HIS A 886 19.93 19.82 -19.59
CA HIS A 886 19.78 18.56 -20.34
C HIS A 886 19.22 17.40 -19.53
N LYS A 887 19.40 17.39 -18.20
CA LYS A 887 18.85 16.35 -17.32
C LYS A 887 17.33 16.32 -17.36
N LEU A 888 16.69 17.49 -17.35
CA LEU A 888 15.23 17.61 -17.41
C LEU A 888 14.70 17.04 -18.72
N TRP A 889 15.39 17.32 -19.82
CA TRP A 889 15.04 16.83 -21.14
C TRP A 889 15.18 15.32 -21.25
N PHE A 890 16.27 14.72 -20.77
CA PHE A 890 16.39 13.25 -20.81
C PHE A 890 15.34 12.58 -19.93
N ALA A 891 15.07 13.16 -18.75
CA ALA A 891 14.08 12.64 -17.82
C ALA A 891 12.66 12.69 -18.37
N SER A 892 12.29 13.71 -19.15
CA SER A 892 10.95 13.80 -19.75
C SER A 892 10.67 12.70 -20.79
N ARG A 893 11.72 12.07 -21.35
CA ARG A 893 11.62 10.98 -22.34
C ARG A 893 11.53 9.59 -21.70
N ALA A 894 11.83 9.45 -20.41
CA ALA A 894 11.84 8.16 -19.71
C ALA A 894 10.52 7.89 -18.96
N VAL A 895 10.10 6.62 -18.88
CA VAL A 895 8.94 6.20 -18.06
C VAL A 895 9.37 5.50 -16.79
N THR A 896 10.18 4.44 -16.88
CA THR A 896 10.53 3.59 -15.72
C THR A 896 12.02 3.61 -15.39
N HIS A 897 12.90 3.70 -16.39
CA HIS A 897 14.35 3.69 -16.22
C HIS A 897 15.02 4.88 -16.91
N LEU A 898 15.89 5.59 -16.18
CA LEU A 898 16.74 6.65 -16.70
C LEU A 898 18.20 6.41 -16.30
N TYR A 899 19.07 6.28 -17.30
CA TYR A 899 20.51 6.19 -17.12
C TYR A 899 21.18 7.39 -17.77
N LEU A 900 21.88 8.23 -16.99
CA LEU A 900 22.63 9.37 -17.50
C LEU A 900 24.13 9.10 -17.46
N LEU A 901 24.77 9.18 -18.64
CA LEU A 901 26.18 8.83 -18.84
C LEU A 901 26.95 10.03 -19.39
N TYR A 902 27.98 10.45 -18.66
CA TYR A 902 28.82 11.59 -19.02
C TYR A 902 30.22 11.17 -19.47
N GLU A 903 30.61 11.59 -20.68
CA GLU A 903 31.94 11.36 -21.27
C GLU A 903 33.01 12.20 -20.58
N LYS A 904 34.20 11.65 -20.36
CA LYS A 904 35.36 12.35 -19.82
C LYS A 904 35.86 13.42 -20.79
N ARG A 905 36.14 14.63 -20.28
CA ARG A 905 36.75 15.71 -21.07
C ARG A 905 38.09 15.28 -21.70
N ALA A 906 38.24 15.40 -23.01
CA ALA A 906 39.54 15.33 -23.65
C ALA A 906 40.41 16.51 -23.17
N PRO A 907 41.68 16.33 -22.80
CA PRO A 907 42.56 17.46 -22.53
C PRO A 907 42.65 18.28 -23.82
N SER A 908 42.18 19.52 -23.78
CA SER A 908 42.35 20.47 -24.88
C SER A 908 43.84 20.58 -25.17
N GLU A 909 44.26 20.18 -26.36
CA GLU A 909 45.57 20.55 -26.89
C GLU A 909 45.65 22.08 -26.81
N SER A 910 46.55 22.56 -25.95
CA SER A 910 46.93 23.95 -25.90
C SER A 910 47.53 24.30 -27.26
N HIS A 911 46.76 24.99 -28.09
CA HIS A 911 47.31 25.74 -29.21
C HIS A 911 48.33 26.72 -28.65
N TYR A 912 49.61 26.42 -28.87
CA TYR A 912 50.63 27.44 -28.92
C TYR A 912 50.39 28.23 -30.21
N GLU A 913 49.92 29.47 -30.06
CA GLU A 913 50.30 30.61 -30.90
C GLU A 913 50.27 31.89 -30.07
#